data_AF-A0A3A5UXU6-F1
#
_entry.id   AF-A0A3A5UXU6-F1
#
_cell.length_a   1.000
_cell.length_b   1.000
_cell.length_c   1.000
_cell.angle_alpha   90.00
_cell.angle_beta   90.00
_cell.angle_gamma   90.00
#
_symmetry.space_group_name_H-M   'P 1'
#
loop_
_entity.id
_entity.type
_entity.pdbx_description
1 polymer ?
#
loop_
_entity_poly.entity_id
_entity_poly.type
_entity_poly.pdbx_seq_one_letter_code
_entity_poly.pdbx_strand_id
1 'polypeptide(L)'
;MSEGEGALNRKNIAIGCVVIGLLLPVLNLTVVSGIVSDGVAEGVQDILAEDRDELSDWEDPDWLVSTSERTYFANSITNLDSLEDGTDTMPILEKMGPFVYNVTTTRDIIDFNAENGTITYSEYDVFDWCSTCTWTDEDGVEHASMDGNTEISQINILWNTQKIAGVGTGIEYGEIFAKAGFGNSMIQNDLVNRAPSIWASEEIASQVQALGSAEALLSGAYTSWNDTYALGTMTPSFSSSAATIMEGAFDPSTVTIINPTTGESTSTCIALTCDIGPMLVAGMGQPSETITPLRSALYGYSDVEEPERTHIDWAVYSLAGNMFVSMGGGVEDLRNATDLNDRLVEVCGSSCDFSMLDPSVLDYTLFGVDESGLAAGLIAVEDFGGIPLHGLALFLLGAQSDAYGTMESYGMGLTQVLALADYAGSWSGLLGSKEFEMALVGGSGLMDSSDWWQTAFGGEEPINGGYLSIGLNRGSFEGLVDIGADKASEILYGDEYGLVGSYSTAFVYGELSGLSLPTAPNGHGQVEWTDAYVAGLYDISEGDAAALKSWILDFMFPQVVPALLSFQYGASAYTTQPMNNWLYGWSDSVLEGLYSPEESWVKLETNATYYGSSSMDQDSDGLPDYLEMQCGSSPTDQNSIETDWSDPNCEPMFDGLSTGDFTVYMMSTGTGANNADNMEHGIQRGYINSDGDGLCDFKLDSDGVATYDVPCEANEVYGMTEYLPWRAPHKELSTLSLLTDNVGNSNTVWAGTIGGIADADDPFSVNLAGYSVAETVVGEEVTYKEIPMIEHKISLDPAENQIQGKLIGSGTYVDAMPGALPVYFGSEVDIKVEPVTNVAMYGKGISTFYFDYRGPGSLNPDFGAETTKSVFEIHTFSEISDDDARVFKGKVLDHMGPFFWTDFGGSGDTELEPVRVISYVSAAMYVGGLALIAVGANNLRKMEDVVASKEEE
;
A
#
# COMPACT_ATOMS: atom_id res chain seq x y z
N MET A 1 -98.05 -38.80 18.60
CA MET A 1 -96.91 -38.16 19.25
C MET A 1 -97.42 -37.40 20.45
N SER A 2 -96.97 -37.75 21.65
CA SER A 2 -97.43 -37.10 22.88
C SER A 2 -96.87 -35.67 22.98
N GLU A 3 -97.53 -34.78 23.72
CA GLU A 3 -96.99 -33.43 24.01
C GLU A 3 -95.56 -33.47 24.60
N GLY A 4 -95.18 -34.58 25.24
CA GLY A 4 -93.82 -34.83 25.75
C GLY A 4 -92.77 -35.05 24.65
N GLU A 5 -93.10 -35.68 23.51
CA GLU A 5 -92.18 -35.84 22.38
C GLU A 5 -91.93 -34.51 21.64
N GLY A 6 -92.94 -33.63 21.57
CA GLY A 6 -92.82 -32.32 20.94
C GLY A 6 -92.07 -31.28 21.79
N ALA A 7 -92.06 -31.42 23.12
CA ALA A 7 -91.25 -30.61 24.03
C ALA A 7 -89.78 -31.05 24.04
N LEU A 8 -89.53 -32.37 24.03
CA LEU A 8 -88.18 -32.94 23.99
C LEU A 8 -87.45 -32.57 22.67
N ASN A 9 -88.16 -32.62 21.54
CA ASN A 9 -87.59 -32.24 20.23
C ASN A 9 -87.23 -30.74 20.16
N ARG A 10 -88.09 -29.86 20.70
CA ARG A 10 -87.82 -28.41 20.76
C ARG A 10 -86.65 -28.07 21.68
N LYS A 11 -86.52 -28.76 22.83
CA LYS A 11 -85.38 -28.59 23.75
C LYS A 11 -84.06 -29.04 23.11
N ASN A 12 -84.07 -30.18 22.41
CA ASN A 12 -82.88 -30.67 21.69
C ASN A 12 -82.46 -29.74 20.54
N ILE A 13 -83.42 -29.14 19.83
CA ILE A 13 -83.14 -28.13 18.80
C ILE A 13 -82.57 -26.84 19.42
N ALA A 14 -83.12 -26.37 20.55
CA ALA A 14 -82.62 -25.17 21.23
C ALA A 14 -81.21 -25.36 21.81
N ILE A 15 -80.92 -26.53 22.40
CA ILE A 15 -79.57 -26.92 22.84
C ILE A 15 -78.63 -27.04 21.63
N GLY A 16 -79.10 -27.63 20.52
CA GLY A 16 -78.36 -27.72 19.27
C GLY A 16 -77.95 -26.35 18.72
N CYS A 17 -78.84 -25.36 18.76
CA CYS A 17 -78.51 -23.97 18.35
C CYS A 17 -77.48 -23.31 19.26
N VAL A 18 -77.52 -23.53 20.59
CA VAL A 18 -76.50 -23.00 21.51
C VAL A 18 -75.15 -23.68 21.30
N VAL A 19 -75.13 -25.01 21.14
CA VAL A 19 -73.89 -25.78 20.93
C VAL A 19 -73.25 -25.45 19.59
N ILE A 20 -74.02 -25.40 18.49
CA ILE A 20 -73.52 -24.99 17.18
C ILE A 20 -73.10 -23.51 17.21
N GLY A 21 -73.86 -22.64 17.89
CA GLY A 21 -73.54 -21.23 18.02
C GLY A 21 -72.27 -20.93 18.83
N LEU A 22 -71.89 -21.80 19.78
CA LEU A 22 -70.61 -21.74 20.50
C LEU A 22 -69.46 -22.41 19.72
N LEU A 23 -69.75 -23.45 18.95
CA LEU A 23 -68.75 -24.14 18.12
C LEU A 23 -68.32 -23.31 16.91
N LEU A 24 -69.20 -22.52 16.30
CA LEU A 24 -68.87 -21.71 15.11
C LEU A 24 -67.75 -20.68 15.38
N PRO A 25 -67.79 -19.87 16.45
CA PRO A 25 -66.66 -19.02 16.85
C PRO A 25 -65.39 -19.81 17.16
N VAL A 26 -65.49 -20.97 17.84
CA VAL A 26 -64.34 -21.81 18.19
C VAL A 26 -63.71 -22.45 16.96
N LEU A 27 -64.51 -22.92 16.00
CA LEU A 27 -64.04 -23.48 14.73
C LEU A 27 -63.38 -22.38 13.88
N ASN A 28 -63.91 -21.15 13.94
CA ASN A 28 -63.27 -20.00 13.32
C ASN A 28 -61.90 -19.71 13.96
N LEU A 29 -61.82 -19.73 15.29
CA LEU A 29 -60.60 -19.49 16.08
C LEU A 29 -59.57 -20.63 16.10
N THR A 30 -59.88 -21.81 15.57
CA THR A 30 -58.96 -22.97 15.63
C THR A 30 -58.69 -23.65 14.29
N VAL A 31 -59.59 -23.52 13.31
CA VAL A 31 -59.46 -24.20 12.01
C VAL A 31 -59.38 -23.18 10.89
N VAL A 32 -60.33 -22.23 10.84
CA VAL A 32 -60.31 -21.20 9.78
C VAL A 32 -59.15 -20.24 9.97
N SER A 33 -58.91 -19.78 11.20
CA SER A 33 -57.75 -18.92 11.55
C SER A 33 -56.41 -19.57 11.25
N GLY A 34 -56.20 -20.85 11.57
CA GLY A 34 -54.95 -21.55 11.24
C GLY A 34 -54.77 -21.77 9.73
N ILE A 35 -55.84 -22.10 9.00
CA ILE A 35 -55.78 -22.25 7.53
C ILE A 35 -55.60 -20.89 6.84
N VAL A 36 -56.14 -19.81 7.42
CA VAL A 36 -56.04 -18.46 6.86
C VAL A 36 -54.73 -17.79 7.25
N SER A 37 -54.16 -18.04 8.43
CA SER A 37 -52.80 -17.56 8.75
C SER A 37 -51.78 -18.21 7.82
N ASP A 38 -51.83 -19.53 7.69
CA ASP A 38 -50.90 -20.27 6.82
C ASP A 38 -51.17 -19.94 5.34
N GLY A 39 -52.44 -19.81 4.94
CA GLY A 39 -52.82 -19.47 3.57
C GLY A 39 -52.68 -17.99 3.19
N VAL A 40 -52.63 -17.06 4.15
CA VAL A 40 -52.27 -15.64 3.91
C VAL A 40 -50.76 -15.51 3.82
N ALA A 41 -49.99 -16.22 4.66
CA ALA A 41 -48.54 -16.28 4.51
C ALA A 41 -48.14 -16.90 3.15
N GLU A 42 -48.70 -18.08 2.82
CA GLU A 42 -48.49 -18.75 1.52
C GLU A 42 -48.98 -17.88 0.36
N GLY A 43 -50.14 -17.22 0.50
CA GLY A 43 -50.67 -16.33 -0.53
C GLY A 43 -49.89 -15.02 -0.72
N VAL A 44 -49.28 -14.47 0.33
CA VAL A 44 -48.43 -13.27 0.22
C VAL A 44 -47.08 -13.65 -0.38
N GLN A 45 -46.51 -14.79 -0.01
CA GLN A 45 -45.30 -15.31 -0.65
C GLN A 45 -45.52 -15.63 -2.14
N ASP A 46 -46.67 -16.23 -2.51
CA ASP A 46 -47.03 -16.46 -3.91
C ASP A 46 -47.17 -15.13 -4.67
N ILE A 47 -47.77 -14.09 -4.07
CA ILE A 47 -47.87 -12.75 -4.69
C ILE A 47 -46.49 -12.11 -4.86
N LEU A 48 -45.63 -12.20 -3.85
CA LEU A 48 -44.27 -11.67 -3.94
C LEU A 48 -43.46 -12.39 -5.02
N ALA A 49 -43.68 -13.69 -5.21
CA ALA A 49 -43.05 -14.46 -6.28
C ALA A 49 -43.63 -14.14 -7.68
N GLU A 50 -44.95 -13.92 -7.79
CA GLU A 50 -45.62 -13.46 -9.01
C GLU A 50 -45.15 -12.04 -9.41
N ASP A 51 -44.82 -11.17 -8.46
CA ASP A 51 -44.26 -9.83 -8.72
C ASP A 51 -42.73 -9.84 -8.99
N ARG A 52 -42.15 -11.01 -9.30
CA ARG A 52 -40.70 -11.22 -9.51
C ARG A 52 -40.38 -12.27 -10.59
N ASP A 53 -41.37 -12.79 -11.31
CA ASP A 53 -41.21 -13.90 -12.25
C ASP A 53 -41.03 -13.47 -13.72
N GLU A 54 -41.22 -12.19 -14.04
CA GLU A 54 -40.95 -11.60 -15.34
C GLU A 54 -39.93 -10.45 -15.27
N LEU A 55 -39.22 -10.19 -16.38
CA LEU A 55 -38.22 -9.12 -16.45
C LEU A 55 -38.83 -7.74 -16.14
N SER A 56 -40.08 -7.50 -16.55
CA SER A 56 -40.77 -6.22 -16.33
C SER A 56 -40.95 -5.87 -14.87
N ASP A 57 -40.93 -6.85 -13.98
CA ASP A 57 -41.11 -6.63 -12.54
C ASP A 57 -39.85 -6.07 -11.88
N TRP A 58 -38.70 -6.27 -12.54
CA TRP A 58 -37.39 -5.74 -12.15
C TRP A 58 -37.07 -4.41 -12.85
N GLU A 59 -37.88 -3.98 -13.81
CA GLU A 59 -37.76 -2.66 -14.47
C GLU A 59 -38.39 -1.52 -13.63
N ASP A 60 -38.62 -1.76 -12.32
CA ASP A 60 -39.12 -0.75 -11.38
C ASP A 60 -38.08 0.39 -11.24
N PRO A 61 -38.44 1.64 -11.62
CA PRO A 61 -37.53 2.78 -11.49
C PRO A 61 -36.99 2.99 -10.07
N ASP A 62 -37.76 2.66 -9.04
CA ASP A 62 -37.38 2.86 -7.64
C ASP A 62 -36.37 1.78 -7.16
N TRP A 63 -36.35 0.61 -7.82
CA TRP A 63 -35.33 -0.43 -7.59
C TRP A 63 -34.08 -0.18 -8.44
N LEU A 64 -34.25 0.23 -9.70
CA LEU A 64 -33.15 0.56 -10.60
C LEU A 64 -32.34 1.75 -10.11
N VAL A 65 -32.98 2.73 -9.47
CA VAL A 65 -32.31 3.89 -8.89
C VAL A 65 -32.83 4.12 -7.47
N SER A 66 -32.01 3.79 -6.47
CA SER A 66 -32.37 3.91 -5.06
C SER A 66 -31.42 4.86 -4.33
N THR A 67 -31.95 5.83 -3.59
CA THR A 67 -31.15 6.75 -2.77
C THR A 67 -31.29 6.45 -1.28
N SER A 68 -30.17 6.38 -0.57
CA SER A 68 -30.11 6.16 0.89
C SER A 68 -29.16 7.15 1.57
N GLU A 69 -29.44 7.52 2.81
CA GLU A 69 -28.53 8.38 3.59
C GLU A 69 -27.47 7.51 4.28
N ARG A 70 -26.19 7.88 4.12
CA ARG A 70 -25.06 7.29 4.85
C ARG A 70 -24.32 8.37 5.62
N THR A 71 -24.00 8.09 6.88
CA THR A 71 -23.26 9.01 7.75
C THR A 71 -21.88 8.45 8.07
N TYR A 72 -20.85 9.28 7.89
CA TYR A 72 -19.46 8.91 8.14
C TYR A 72 -18.86 9.71 9.29
N PHE A 73 -17.94 9.09 10.00
CA PHE A 73 -17.07 9.74 10.99
C PHE A 73 -15.63 9.31 10.76
N ALA A 74 -14.71 10.23 11.03
CA ALA A 74 -13.27 10.00 10.93
C ALA A 74 -12.57 10.57 12.17
N ASN A 75 -11.60 9.84 12.71
CA ASN A 75 -10.89 10.25 13.92
C ASN A 75 -9.57 10.94 13.57
N SER A 76 -9.60 12.24 13.26
CA SER A 76 -8.44 13.01 12.76
C SER A 76 -7.30 13.13 13.79
N ILE A 77 -6.05 13.07 13.30
CA ILE A 77 -4.83 13.24 14.11
C ILE A 77 -4.63 14.74 14.39
N THR A 78 -4.45 15.10 15.67
CA THR A 78 -4.31 16.50 16.11
C THR A 78 -2.87 16.90 16.47
N ASN A 79 -1.98 15.93 16.70
CA ASN A 79 -0.57 16.14 17.05
C ASN A 79 0.39 15.74 15.92
N LEU A 80 -0.01 15.97 14.66
CA LEU A 80 0.74 15.54 13.48
C LEU A 80 2.21 16.01 13.49
N ASP A 81 2.45 17.30 13.72
CA ASP A 81 3.80 17.88 13.78
C ASP A 81 4.72 17.12 14.79
N SER A 82 4.15 16.72 15.94
CA SER A 82 4.88 16.00 16.99
C SER A 82 5.12 14.52 16.66
N LEU A 83 4.32 13.93 15.77
CA LEU A 83 4.55 12.59 15.26
C LEU A 83 5.62 12.58 14.18
N GLU A 84 5.60 13.58 13.29
CA GLU A 84 6.56 13.72 12.19
C GLU A 84 7.96 14.09 12.68
N ASP A 85 8.08 14.91 13.72
CA ASP A 85 9.37 15.23 14.36
C ASP A 85 9.87 14.15 15.34
N GLY A 86 9.06 13.11 15.57
CA GLY A 86 9.38 11.97 16.44
C GLY A 86 9.36 12.28 17.94
N THR A 87 8.82 13.42 18.38
CA THR A 87 8.70 13.76 19.82
C THR A 87 7.59 12.98 20.51
N ASP A 88 6.51 12.70 19.80
CA ASP A 88 5.43 11.80 20.20
C ASP A 88 5.48 10.51 19.39
N THR A 89 5.09 9.39 20.00
CA THR A 89 5.07 8.08 19.35
C THR A 89 3.66 7.54 19.09
N MET A 90 2.62 8.24 19.54
CA MET A 90 1.22 7.81 19.45
C MET A 90 0.33 9.00 19.09
N PRO A 91 -0.66 8.82 18.20
CA PRO A 91 -1.51 9.92 17.79
C PRO A 91 -2.57 10.26 18.84
N ILE A 92 -2.92 11.53 18.89
CA ILE A 92 -4.06 12.06 19.61
C ILE A 92 -5.18 12.29 18.60
N LEU A 93 -6.25 11.52 18.75
CA LEU A 93 -7.36 11.49 17.79
C LEU A 93 -8.54 12.34 18.27
N GLU A 94 -9.15 13.08 17.35
CA GLU A 94 -10.39 13.82 17.54
C GLU A 94 -11.45 13.32 16.55
N LYS A 95 -12.63 12.94 17.06
CA LYS A 95 -13.72 12.47 16.22
C LYS A 95 -14.34 13.63 15.44
N MET A 96 -14.23 13.56 14.12
CA MET A 96 -14.79 14.48 13.14
C MET A 96 -16.02 13.86 12.47
N GLY A 97 -17.00 14.70 12.13
CA GLY A 97 -18.30 14.32 11.58
C GLY A 97 -19.45 14.89 12.42
N PRO A 98 -20.71 14.60 12.07
CA PRO A 98 -21.13 13.68 11.01
C PRO A 98 -20.89 14.25 9.61
N PHE A 99 -20.40 13.43 8.68
CA PHE A 99 -20.42 13.74 7.24
C PHE A 99 -21.56 12.95 6.61
N VAL A 100 -22.62 13.64 6.18
CA VAL A 100 -23.85 13.00 5.70
C VAL A 100 -23.93 13.09 4.18
N TYR A 101 -24.08 11.95 3.52
CA TYR A 101 -24.20 11.83 2.07
C TYR A 101 -25.49 11.11 1.69
N ASN A 102 -26.12 11.59 0.62
CA ASN A 102 -27.13 10.83 -0.10
C ASN A 102 -26.41 9.96 -1.12
N VAL A 103 -26.49 8.65 -0.94
CA VAL A 103 -25.87 7.66 -1.83
C VAL A 103 -26.95 7.12 -2.76
N THR A 104 -26.85 7.46 -4.04
CA THR A 104 -27.72 6.99 -5.11
C THR A 104 -27.07 5.79 -5.77
N THR A 105 -27.67 4.61 -5.55
CA THR A 105 -27.28 3.36 -6.19
C THR A 105 -28.07 3.20 -7.48
N THR A 106 -27.36 3.00 -8.59
CA THR A 106 -27.96 2.71 -9.90
C THR A 106 -27.67 1.27 -10.28
N ARG A 107 -28.70 0.59 -10.81
CA ARG A 107 -28.65 -0.80 -11.26
C ARG A 107 -29.04 -0.89 -12.72
N ASP A 108 -28.22 -1.59 -13.51
CA ASP A 108 -28.49 -1.89 -14.91
C ASP A 108 -28.61 -3.39 -15.10
N ILE A 109 -29.75 -3.85 -15.59
CA ILE A 109 -30.01 -5.29 -15.80
C ILE A 109 -29.23 -5.77 -17.03
N ILE A 110 -28.41 -6.81 -16.83
CA ILE A 110 -27.57 -7.44 -17.86
C ILE A 110 -28.25 -8.68 -18.43
N ASP A 111 -28.78 -9.55 -17.56
CA ASP A 111 -29.42 -10.81 -17.96
C ASP A 111 -30.54 -11.22 -16.99
N PHE A 112 -31.55 -11.90 -17.51
CA PHE A 112 -32.66 -12.46 -16.73
C PHE A 112 -33.01 -13.87 -17.22
N ASN A 113 -32.98 -14.83 -16.30
CA ASN A 113 -33.24 -16.23 -16.58
C ASN A 113 -34.41 -16.75 -15.73
N ALA A 114 -35.60 -16.73 -16.30
CA ALA A 114 -36.83 -17.21 -15.65
C ALA A 114 -36.82 -18.71 -15.31
N GLU A 115 -36.13 -19.55 -16.10
CA GLU A 115 -36.10 -21.00 -15.85
C GLU A 115 -35.27 -21.33 -14.60
N ASN A 116 -34.13 -20.67 -14.44
CA ASN A 116 -33.28 -20.83 -13.27
C ASN A 116 -33.69 -19.94 -12.10
N GLY A 117 -34.52 -18.91 -12.34
CA GLY A 117 -34.93 -17.93 -11.34
C GLY A 117 -33.78 -17.02 -10.89
N THR A 118 -33.05 -16.46 -11.85
CA THR A 118 -31.87 -15.63 -11.57
C THR A 118 -31.87 -14.36 -12.40
N ILE A 119 -31.41 -13.26 -11.79
CA ILE A 119 -31.18 -11.98 -12.47
C ILE A 119 -29.73 -11.54 -12.25
N THR A 120 -29.13 -11.00 -13.30
CA THR A 120 -27.77 -10.44 -13.29
C THR A 120 -27.84 -8.96 -13.63
N TYR A 121 -27.24 -8.12 -12.80
CA TYR A 121 -27.23 -6.66 -12.98
C TYR A 121 -25.86 -6.09 -12.58
N SER A 122 -25.46 -4.99 -13.22
CA SER A 122 -24.36 -4.15 -12.73
C SER A 122 -24.91 -3.09 -11.78
N GLU A 123 -24.12 -2.77 -10.76
CA GLU A 123 -24.46 -1.77 -9.74
C GLU A 123 -23.29 -0.80 -9.55
N TYR A 124 -23.60 0.48 -9.42
CA TYR A 124 -22.64 1.52 -9.03
C TYR A 124 -23.30 2.56 -8.10
N ASP A 125 -22.51 3.16 -7.21
CA ASP A 125 -22.95 4.15 -6.22
C ASP A 125 -22.41 5.56 -6.57
N VAL A 126 -23.31 6.56 -6.52
CA VAL A 126 -23.01 8.00 -6.63
C VAL A 126 -23.29 8.69 -5.30
N PHE A 127 -22.35 9.51 -4.83
CA PHE A 127 -22.40 10.12 -3.52
C PHE A 127 -22.57 11.64 -3.63
N ASP A 128 -23.62 12.16 -2.98
CA ASP A 128 -23.90 13.59 -2.92
C ASP A 128 -23.88 14.08 -1.47
N TRP A 129 -22.95 14.98 -1.16
CA TRP A 129 -22.88 15.59 0.17
C TRP A 129 -24.14 16.39 0.48
N CYS A 130 -24.82 16.05 1.57
CA CYS A 130 -26.02 16.73 2.00
C CYS A 130 -25.73 17.83 3.04
N SER A 131 -25.50 19.05 2.57
CA SER A 131 -25.26 20.22 3.42
C SER A 131 -26.40 20.60 4.39
N THR A 132 -27.63 20.13 4.13
CA THR A 132 -28.82 20.42 4.94
C THR A 132 -29.25 19.25 5.83
N CYS A 133 -28.63 18.09 5.71
CA CYS A 133 -28.99 16.91 6.49
C CYS A 133 -28.44 17.01 7.92
N THR A 134 -29.11 16.31 8.83
CA THR A 134 -28.75 16.26 10.24
C THR A 134 -28.75 14.81 10.69
N TRP A 135 -27.69 14.39 11.36
CA TRP A 135 -27.62 13.08 11.99
C TRP A 135 -28.00 13.19 13.47
N THR A 136 -28.79 12.25 13.97
CA THR A 136 -29.20 12.23 15.37
C THR A 136 -28.39 11.20 16.14
N ASP A 137 -27.74 11.62 17.23
CA ASP A 137 -26.95 10.73 18.08
C ASP A 137 -27.81 9.82 18.98
N GLU A 138 -27.17 8.92 19.73
CA GLU A 138 -27.85 8.00 20.65
C GLU A 138 -28.61 8.71 21.78
N ASP A 139 -28.22 9.94 22.12
CA ASP A 139 -28.87 10.79 23.13
C ASP A 139 -30.05 11.59 22.53
N GLY A 140 -30.30 11.47 21.23
CA GLY A 140 -31.39 12.15 20.52
C GLY A 140 -31.05 13.60 20.14
N VAL A 141 -29.77 13.97 20.08
CA VAL A 141 -29.30 15.30 19.68
C VAL A 141 -28.99 15.32 18.19
N GLU A 142 -29.56 16.30 17.48
CA GLU A 142 -29.28 16.53 16.07
C GLU A 142 -27.95 17.28 15.88
N HIS A 143 -27.11 16.74 15.01
CA HIS A 143 -25.84 17.32 14.58
C HIS A 143 -25.89 17.60 13.08
N ALA A 144 -25.50 18.81 12.66
CA ALA A 144 -25.51 19.18 11.26
C ALA A 144 -24.36 18.49 10.49
N SER A 145 -24.60 18.13 9.23
CA SER A 145 -23.58 17.59 8.34
C SER A 145 -22.40 18.55 8.19
N MET A 146 -21.19 18.05 8.40
CA MET A 146 -19.94 18.76 8.13
C MET A 146 -19.61 18.71 6.63
N ASP A 147 -18.86 19.70 6.14
CA ASP A 147 -18.45 19.79 4.73
C ASP A 147 -17.51 18.64 4.35
N GLY A 148 -17.79 17.95 3.25
CA GLY A 148 -16.94 16.88 2.72
C GLY A 148 -15.53 17.32 2.33
N ASN A 149 -15.30 18.63 2.16
CA ASN A 149 -13.98 19.22 1.94
C ASN A 149 -13.21 19.55 3.24
N THR A 150 -13.72 19.11 4.39
CA THR A 150 -12.98 19.24 5.65
C THR A 150 -11.74 18.35 5.61
N GLU A 151 -10.57 18.95 5.82
CA GLU A 151 -9.29 18.25 5.92
C GLU A 151 -9.26 17.31 7.12
N ILE A 152 -8.88 16.05 6.86
CA ILE A 152 -8.72 15.00 7.86
C ILE A 152 -7.29 14.46 7.75
N SER A 153 -6.55 14.55 8.85
CA SER A 153 -5.21 13.95 8.97
C SER A 153 -5.34 12.52 9.48
N GLN A 154 -4.80 11.57 8.73
CA GLN A 154 -4.81 10.14 9.05
C GLN A 154 -3.50 9.47 8.64
N ILE A 155 -3.37 8.19 9.00
CA ILE A 155 -2.28 7.34 8.55
C ILE A 155 -2.38 7.16 7.04
N ASN A 156 -1.25 7.23 6.36
CA ASN A 156 -1.15 6.78 4.98
C ASN A 156 -1.20 5.23 4.96
N ILE A 157 -2.31 4.68 4.50
CA ILE A 157 -2.57 3.22 4.51
C ILE A 157 -1.59 2.43 3.62
N LEU A 158 -0.96 3.07 2.63
CA LEU A 158 0.00 2.44 1.74
C LEU A 158 1.43 2.47 2.29
N TRP A 159 1.71 3.37 3.24
CA TRP A 159 3.06 3.65 3.71
C TRP A 159 3.84 2.41 4.16
N ASN A 160 3.23 1.55 4.96
CA ASN A 160 3.89 0.34 5.43
C ASN A 160 4.11 -0.68 4.31
N THR A 161 3.14 -0.84 3.41
CA THR A 161 3.25 -1.69 2.22
C THR A 161 4.35 -1.19 1.28
N GLN A 162 4.44 0.12 1.06
CA GLN A 162 5.49 0.76 0.26
C GLN A 162 6.86 0.57 0.90
N LYS A 163 6.98 0.69 2.23
CA LYS A 163 8.24 0.38 2.93
C LYS A 163 8.66 -1.08 2.75
N ILE A 164 7.71 -2.00 2.82
CA ILE A 164 7.95 -3.45 2.65
C ILE A 164 8.43 -3.73 1.22
N ALA A 165 7.70 -3.22 0.22
CA ALA A 165 8.02 -3.40 -1.18
C ALA A 165 9.33 -2.69 -1.58
N GLY A 166 9.58 -1.53 -0.97
CA GLY A 166 10.73 -0.68 -1.26
C GLY A 166 12.04 -1.12 -0.64
N VAL A 167 12.11 -2.23 0.12
CA VAL A 167 13.38 -2.67 0.72
C VAL A 167 14.44 -2.98 -0.33
N GLY A 168 14.11 -3.71 -1.39
CA GLY A 168 15.09 -4.06 -2.44
C GLY A 168 15.62 -2.82 -3.15
N THR A 169 14.72 -1.92 -3.57
CA THR A 169 15.06 -0.59 -4.12
C THR A 169 15.86 0.24 -3.12
N GLY A 170 15.52 0.17 -1.83
CA GLY A 170 16.25 0.87 -0.78
C GLY A 170 17.69 0.42 -0.64
N ILE A 171 17.97 -0.87 -0.84
CA ILE A 171 19.33 -1.42 -0.86
C ILE A 171 20.09 -0.92 -2.10
N GLU A 172 19.44 -0.92 -3.26
CA GLU A 172 20.01 -0.41 -4.52
C GLU A 172 20.40 1.08 -4.41
N TYR A 173 19.50 1.92 -3.92
CA TYR A 173 19.82 3.34 -3.69
C TYR A 173 20.84 3.54 -2.57
N GLY A 174 20.80 2.70 -1.53
CA GLY A 174 21.82 2.66 -0.49
C GLY A 174 23.22 2.43 -1.06
N GLU A 175 23.36 1.47 -1.97
CA GLU A 175 24.59 1.22 -2.71
C GLU A 175 25.00 2.43 -3.56
N ILE A 176 24.07 3.03 -4.31
CA ILE A 176 24.32 4.22 -5.12
C ILE A 176 24.91 5.35 -4.25
N PHE A 177 24.32 5.61 -3.08
CA PHE A 177 24.80 6.63 -2.15
C PHE A 177 26.14 6.26 -1.53
N ALA A 178 26.36 5.00 -1.17
CA ALA A 178 27.65 4.53 -0.66
C ALA A 178 28.77 4.72 -1.69
N LYS A 179 28.52 4.29 -2.94
CA LYS A 179 29.45 4.45 -4.06
C LYS A 179 29.65 5.92 -4.43
N ALA A 180 28.64 6.77 -4.24
CA ALA A 180 28.81 8.20 -4.38
C ALA A 180 29.71 8.78 -3.28
N GLY A 181 29.69 8.23 -2.06
CA GLY A 181 30.64 8.53 -0.99
C GLY A 181 32.08 8.13 -1.31
N PHE A 182 32.26 6.97 -1.92
CA PHE A 182 33.54 6.57 -2.51
C PHE A 182 33.99 7.60 -3.55
N GLY A 183 33.12 7.94 -4.52
CA GLY A 183 33.43 8.92 -5.56
C GLY A 183 33.77 10.31 -5.00
N ASN A 184 33.03 10.77 -3.98
CA ASN A 184 33.31 12.02 -3.26
C ASN A 184 34.72 12.00 -2.68
N SER A 185 35.10 10.92 -1.98
CA SER A 185 36.44 10.75 -1.41
C SER A 185 37.53 10.69 -2.48
N MET A 186 37.27 10.01 -3.61
CA MET A 186 38.20 9.95 -4.74
C MET A 186 38.40 11.30 -5.40
N ILE A 187 37.34 12.09 -5.58
CA ILE A 187 37.45 13.47 -6.09
C ILE A 187 38.24 14.35 -5.14
N GLN A 188 38.00 14.26 -3.82
CA GLN A 188 38.81 14.99 -2.84
C GLN A 188 40.29 14.60 -2.96
N ASN A 189 40.61 13.31 -3.04
CA ASN A 189 41.98 12.85 -3.25
C ASN A 189 42.56 13.35 -4.58
N ASP A 190 41.78 13.37 -5.65
CA ASP A 190 42.21 13.87 -6.96
C ASP A 190 42.56 15.37 -6.88
N LEU A 191 41.74 16.17 -6.20
CA LEU A 191 41.97 17.61 -6.04
C LEU A 191 43.13 17.92 -5.08
N VAL A 192 43.23 17.21 -3.95
CA VAL A 192 44.26 17.45 -2.92
C VAL A 192 45.62 16.91 -3.33
N ASN A 193 45.64 15.74 -3.98
CA ASN A 193 46.86 14.98 -4.23
C ASN A 193 47.13 14.73 -5.72
N ARG A 194 46.17 14.23 -6.51
CA ARG A 194 46.48 13.83 -7.89
C ARG A 194 46.87 15.01 -8.79
N ALA A 195 46.09 16.10 -8.79
CA ALA A 195 46.42 17.29 -9.58
C ALA A 195 47.81 17.87 -9.26
N PRO A 196 48.16 18.14 -7.99
CA PRO A 196 49.54 18.55 -7.64
C PRO A 196 50.62 17.53 -7.99
N SER A 197 50.29 16.24 -7.95
CA SER A 197 51.23 15.18 -8.30
C SER A 197 51.51 15.16 -9.81
N ILE A 198 50.49 15.37 -10.65
CA ILE A 198 50.66 15.53 -12.09
C ILE A 198 51.58 16.72 -12.36
N TRP A 199 51.27 17.91 -11.83
CA TRP A 199 52.12 19.10 -12.01
C TRP A 199 53.55 18.89 -11.50
N ALA A 200 53.72 18.21 -10.37
CA ALA A 200 55.02 17.88 -9.83
C ALA A 200 55.81 16.94 -10.76
N SER A 201 55.13 15.94 -11.33
CA SER A 201 55.74 14.98 -12.25
C SER A 201 56.18 15.64 -13.56
N GLU A 202 55.36 16.55 -14.09
CA GLU A 202 55.67 17.35 -15.29
C GLU A 202 56.87 18.29 -15.06
N GLU A 203 56.92 18.94 -13.91
CA GLU A 203 58.06 19.81 -13.55
C GLU A 203 59.34 19.00 -13.32
N ILE A 204 59.26 17.82 -12.70
CA ILE A 204 60.40 16.90 -12.59
C ILE A 204 60.88 16.50 -13.99
N ALA A 205 59.98 16.12 -14.90
CA ALA A 205 60.32 15.77 -16.28
C ALA A 205 60.97 16.96 -17.03
N SER A 206 60.43 18.17 -16.84
CA SER A 206 60.98 19.41 -17.37
C SER A 206 62.41 19.67 -16.87
N GLN A 207 62.67 19.46 -15.57
CA GLN A 207 64.00 19.62 -14.99
C GLN A 207 64.99 18.55 -15.48
N VAL A 208 64.54 17.31 -15.69
CA VAL A 208 65.37 16.26 -16.32
C VAL A 208 65.80 16.70 -17.72
N GLN A 209 64.89 17.25 -18.53
CA GLN A 209 65.21 17.77 -19.85
C GLN A 209 66.17 18.97 -19.79
N ALA A 210 65.95 19.91 -18.86
CA ALA A 210 66.78 21.10 -18.71
C ALA A 210 68.23 20.78 -18.28
N LEU A 211 68.40 19.79 -17.40
CA LEU A 211 69.71 19.32 -16.93
C LEU A 211 70.37 18.31 -17.87
N GLY A 212 69.60 17.70 -18.78
CA GLY A 212 70.05 16.69 -19.73
C GLY A 212 70.39 15.32 -19.11
N SER A 213 70.14 15.12 -17.81
CA SER A 213 70.27 13.81 -17.16
C SER A 213 69.48 13.71 -15.85
N ALA A 214 68.79 12.58 -15.66
CA ALA A 214 68.10 12.22 -14.41
C ALA A 214 69.08 12.09 -13.22
N GLU A 215 70.28 11.56 -13.49
CA GLU A 215 71.35 11.44 -12.49
C GLU A 215 71.78 12.79 -11.91
N ALA A 216 71.89 13.83 -12.75
CA ALA A 216 72.24 15.17 -12.27
C ALA A 216 71.13 15.77 -11.40
N LEU A 217 69.86 15.54 -11.74
CA LEU A 217 68.73 16.01 -10.95
C LEU A 217 68.73 15.34 -9.56
N LEU A 218 68.84 14.01 -9.50
CA LEU A 218 68.87 13.26 -8.23
C LEU A 218 70.09 13.62 -7.37
N SER A 219 71.26 13.80 -8.00
CA SER A 219 72.47 14.27 -7.31
C SER A 219 72.30 15.68 -6.75
N GLY A 220 71.62 16.57 -7.50
CA GLY A 220 71.27 17.91 -7.06
C GLY A 220 70.29 17.91 -5.88
N ALA A 221 69.23 17.10 -5.96
CA ALA A 221 68.24 16.92 -4.89
C ALA A 221 68.90 16.41 -3.61
N TYR A 222 69.76 15.39 -3.70
CA TYR A 222 70.55 14.91 -2.58
C TYR A 222 71.42 16.02 -1.95
N THR A 223 72.11 16.80 -2.78
CA THR A 223 72.99 17.88 -2.30
C THR A 223 72.18 18.94 -1.55
N SER A 224 71.05 19.38 -2.11
CA SER A 224 70.13 20.34 -1.51
C SER A 224 69.59 19.85 -0.16
N TRP A 225 69.17 18.58 -0.10
CA TRP A 225 68.72 17.95 1.14
C TRP A 225 69.85 17.88 2.18
N ASN A 226 71.03 17.40 1.80
CA ASN A 226 72.15 17.22 2.73
C ASN A 226 72.68 18.56 3.27
N ASP A 227 72.65 19.62 2.45
CA ASP A 227 72.98 20.99 2.87
C ASP A 227 72.00 21.52 3.94
N THR A 228 70.74 21.06 3.89
CA THR A 228 69.69 21.46 4.84
C THR A 228 69.79 20.71 6.17
N TYR A 229 70.04 19.39 6.14
CA TYR A 229 69.96 18.53 7.35
C TYR A 229 71.32 18.10 7.93
N ALA A 230 72.41 18.25 7.17
CA ALA A 230 73.80 17.98 7.58
C ALA A 230 74.04 16.58 8.19
N LEU A 231 73.39 15.53 7.66
CA LEU A 231 73.40 14.18 8.24
C LEU A 231 74.56 13.27 7.78
N GLY A 232 75.46 13.72 6.88
CA GLY A 232 76.69 12.97 6.55
C GLY A 232 77.45 13.44 5.30
N THR A 233 78.66 12.91 5.09
CA THR A 233 79.48 13.12 3.88
C THR A 233 79.47 11.86 3.00
N MET A 234 78.39 11.64 2.26
CA MET A 234 78.31 10.60 1.23
C MET A 234 78.02 11.23 -0.13
N THR A 235 78.37 10.55 -1.23
CA THR A 235 78.03 10.96 -2.60
C THR A 235 77.38 9.75 -3.27
N PRO A 236 76.05 9.59 -3.16
CA PRO A 236 75.36 8.43 -3.72
C PRO A 236 75.47 8.41 -5.25
N SER A 237 75.61 7.22 -5.83
CA SER A 237 75.56 7.00 -7.27
C SER A 237 74.15 6.62 -7.72
N PHE A 238 73.63 7.34 -8.71
CA PHE A 238 72.33 7.04 -9.33
C PHE A 238 72.46 6.31 -10.67
N SER A 239 73.67 5.93 -11.07
CA SER A 239 73.96 5.44 -12.43
C SER A 239 73.21 4.17 -12.84
N SER A 240 72.82 3.33 -11.88
CA SER A 240 72.05 2.11 -12.12
C SER A 240 70.54 2.24 -11.88
N SER A 241 70.09 3.32 -11.23
CA SER A 241 68.70 3.46 -10.76
C SER A 241 67.97 4.70 -11.29
N ALA A 242 68.67 5.72 -11.80
CA ALA A 242 68.05 6.98 -12.21
C ALA A 242 66.97 6.80 -13.29
N ALA A 243 67.20 5.92 -14.26
CA ALA A 243 66.22 5.64 -15.31
C ALA A 243 64.96 4.95 -14.76
N THR A 244 65.12 4.00 -13.85
CA THR A 244 63.99 3.33 -13.19
C THR A 244 63.25 4.31 -12.28
N ILE A 245 63.97 5.08 -11.47
CA ILE A 245 63.39 6.07 -10.55
C ILE A 245 62.50 7.07 -11.30
N MET A 246 63.00 7.59 -12.42
CA MET A 246 62.30 8.64 -13.16
C MET A 246 61.19 8.09 -14.05
N GLU A 247 61.47 7.06 -14.85
CA GLU A 247 60.58 6.67 -15.96
C GLU A 247 60.16 5.19 -15.94
N GLY A 248 60.88 4.34 -15.20
CA GLY A 248 60.79 2.88 -15.35
C GLY A 248 60.14 2.14 -14.18
N ALA A 249 59.73 2.84 -13.13
CA ALA A 249 59.10 2.23 -11.96
C ALA A 249 57.60 2.00 -12.23
N PHE A 250 57.13 0.79 -11.93
CA PHE A 250 55.73 0.39 -12.05
C PHE A 250 55.29 -0.34 -10.79
N ASP A 251 53.99 -0.32 -10.51
CA ASP A 251 53.41 -1.14 -9.46
C ASP A 251 53.41 -2.61 -9.90
N PRO A 252 54.15 -3.51 -9.23
CA PRO A 252 54.19 -4.92 -9.59
C PRO A 252 52.85 -5.64 -9.35
N SER A 253 51.96 -5.08 -8.54
CA SER A 253 50.67 -5.70 -8.21
C SER A 253 49.59 -5.50 -9.27
N THR A 254 49.78 -4.57 -10.22
CA THR A 254 48.80 -4.27 -11.29
C THR A 254 49.22 -4.85 -12.64
N VAL A 255 50.25 -5.70 -12.67
CA VAL A 255 50.77 -6.28 -13.92
C VAL A 255 49.76 -7.26 -14.51
N THR A 256 49.15 -6.87 -15.63
CA THR A 256 48.19 -7.70 -16.38
C THR A 256 48.79 -8.08 -17.72
N ILE A 257 48.77 -9.38 -18.08
CA ILE A 257 49.25 -9.87 -19.37
C ILE A 257 48.14 -9.69 -20.41
N ILE A 258 48.27 -8.66 -21.26
CA ILE A 258 47.33 -8.37 -22.36
C ILE A 258 47.45 -9.41 -23.48
N ASN A 259 48.67 -9.85 -23.76
CA ASN A 259 48.90 -10.85 -24.80
C ASN A 259 49.94 -11.88 -24.35
N PRO A 260 49.52 -13.11 -24.00
CA PRO A 260 50.42 -14.14 -23.50
C PRO A 260 51.39 -14.68 -24.55
N THR A 261 51.18 -14.35 -25.84
CA THR A 261 52.04 -14.79 -26.95
C THR A 261 53.15 -13.78 -27.25
N THR A 262 52.89 -12.48 -27.09
CA THR A 262 53.90 -11.41 -27.28
C THR A 262 54.57 -11.00 -25.97
N GLY A 263 53.99 -11.37 -24.82
CA GLY A 263 54.46 -10.93 -23.49
C GLY A 263 54.11 -9.48 -23.19
N GLU A 264 53.16 -8.90 -23.93
CA GLU A 264 52.68 -7.54 -23.71
C GLU A 264 51.85 -7.46 -22.42
N SER A 265 52.20 -6.53 -21.56
CA SER A 265 51.57 -6.32 -20.27
C SER A 265 51.28 -4.84 -20.02
N THR A 266 50.20 -4.57 -19.30
CA THR A 266 49.91 -3.26 -18.67
C THR A 266 50.28 -3.29 -17.20
N SER A 267 50.64 -2.13 -16.66
CA SER A 267 50.91 -1.91 -15.24
C SER A 267 50.79 -0.43 -14.93
N THR A 268 50.44 -0.09 -13.70
CA THR A 268 50.40 1.30 -13.24
C THR A 268 51.81 1.86 -13.16
N CYS A 269 52.07 3.00 -13.82
CA CYS A 269 53.34 3.68 -13.69
C CYS A 269 53.41 4.44 -12.34
N ILE A 270 54.47 4.21 -11.57
CA ILE A 270 54.72 4.88 -10.28
C ILE A 270 56.02 5.70 -10.31
N ALA A 271 56.66 5.83 -11.46
CA ALA A 271 57.90 6.57 -11.64
C ALA A 271 57.71 8.07 -11.33
N LEU A 272 58.78 8.79 -10.98
CA LEU A 272 58.65 10.19 -10.53
C LEU A 272 58.13 11.15 -11.61
N THR A 273 58.18 10.77 -12.89
CA THR A 273 57.59 11.54 -14.01
C THR A 273 56.19 11.06 -14.41
N CYS A 274 55.62 10.10 -13.68
CA CYS A 274 54.25 9.64 -13.85
C CYS A 274 53.31 10.30 -12.83
N ASP A 275 52.04 10.42 -13.20
CA ASP A 275 51.00 11.18 -12.50
C ASP A 275 50.95 10.95 -10.99
N ILE A 276 51.04 9.69 -10.54
CA ILE A 276 50.95 9.34 -9.11
C ILE A 276 52.31 9.20 -8.40
N GLY A 277 53.42 9.29 -9.13
CA GLY A 277 54.76 9.03 -8.59
C GLY A 277 55.15 9.98 -7.44
N PRO A 278 55.05 11.31 -7.63
CA PRO A 278 55.33 12.27 -6.56
C PRO A 278 54.47 12.09 -5.30
N MET A 279 53.15 11.90 -5.45
CA MET A 279 52.26 11.67 -4.30
C MET A 279 52.51 10.33 -3.60
N LEU A 280 52.83 9.25 -4.34
CA LEU A 280 53.15 7.96 -3.74
C LEU A 280 54.41 8.07 -2.87
N VAL A 281 55.50 8.63 -3.41
CA VAL A 281 56.75 8.78 -2.65
C VAL A 281 56.57 9.67 -1.43
N ALA A 282 55.80 10.76 -1.56
CA ALA A 282 55.48 11.65 -0.46
C ALA A 282 54.64 10.93 0.62
N GLY A 283 53.60 10.21 0.21
CA GLY A 283 52.68 9.47 1.07
C GLY A 283 53.32 8.31 1.83
N MET A 284 54.31 7.63 1.23
CA MET A 284 55.14 6.62 1.93
C MET A 284 55.91 7.20 3.13
N GLY A 285 56.10 8.53 3.17
CA GLY A 285 56.78 9.21 4.26
C GLY A 285 58.31 9.14 4.19
N GLN A 286 58.95 9.75 5.18
CA GLN A 286 60.40 9.90 5.20
C GLN A 286 61.14 8.54 5.26
N PRO A 287 62.34 8.44 4.67
CA PRO A 287 63.24 7.29 4.83
C PRO A 287 63.35 6.81 6.29
N SER A 288 63.19 5.51 6.48
CA SER A 288 63.25 4.84 7.78
C SER A 288 63.60 3.36 7.59
N GLU A 289 63.88 2.64 8.68
CA GLU A 289 64.15 1.20 8.61
C GLU A 289 63.01 0.38 7.98
N THR A 290 61.78 0.92 7.99
CA THR A 290 60.59 0.28 7.37
C THR A 290 60.36 0.77 5.94
N ILE A 291 60.44 2.08 5.69
CA ILE A 291 60.06 2.67 4.39
C ILE A 291 61.16 2.51 3.34
N THR A 292 62.43 2.65 3.73
CA THR A 292 63.55 2.62 2.78
C THR A 292 63.64 1.29 2.01
N PRO A 293 63.52 0.11 2.65
CA PRO A 293 63.48 -1.15 1.92
C PRO A 293 62.31 -1.24 0.93
N LEU A 294 61.12 -0.79 1.32
CA LEU A 294 59.92 -0.82 0.47
C LEU A 294 60.08 0.07 -0.76
N ARG A 295 60.46 1.34 -0.57
CA ARG A 295 60.64 2.29 -1.68
C ARG A 295 61.80 1.88 -2.59
N SER A 296 62.89 1.33 -2.03
CA SER A 296 64.01 0.83 -2.83
C SER A 296 63.64 -0.35 -3.74
N ALA A 297 62.70 -1.19 -3.31
CA ALA A 297 62.20 -2.30 -4.12
C ALA A 297 61.35 -1.79 -5.29
N LEU A 298 60.43 -0.85 -5.04
CA LEU A 298 59.55 -0.27 -6.06
C LEU A 298 60.31 0.51 -7.13
N TYR A 299 61.33 1.27 -6.73
CA TYR A 299 62.07 2.17 -7.62
C TYR A 299 63.42 1.60 -8.10
N GLY A 300 63.69 0.31 -7.86
CA GLY A 300 64.80 -0.42 -8.48
C GLY A 300 66.20 -0.10 -7.96
N TYR A 301 66.35 0.23 -6.67
CA TYR A 301 67.64 0.45 -6.01
C TYR A 301 67.85 -0.37 -4.74
N SER A 302 67.11 -1.48 -4.59
CA SER A 302 67.22 -2.42 -3.45
C SER A 302 68.58 -3.11 -3.35
N ASP A 303 69.25 -3.34 -4.49
CA ASP A 303 70.56 -3.98 -4.60
C ASP A 303 71.74 -3.11 -4.11
N VAL A 304 71.49 -1.83 -3.79
CA VAL A 304 72.50 -0.92 -3.25
C VAL A 304 72.75 -1.22 -1.78
N GLU A 305 74.04 -1.31 -1.38
CA GLU A 305 74.42 -1.60 0.00
C GLU A 305 74.23 -0.37 0.92
N GLU A 306 73.97 -0.62 2.22
CA GLU A 306 73.94 0.45 3.22
C GLU A 306 75.35 0.99 3.50
N PRO A 307 75.53 2.31 3.74
CA PRO A 307 74.48 3.32 3.95
C PRO A 307 74.03 4.06 2.67
N GLU A 308 74.53 3.68 1.48
CA GLU A 308 74.27 4.40 0.23
C GLU A 308 72.81 4.34 -0.20
N ARG A 309 72.16 3.19 -0.01
CA ARG A 309 70.72 3.03 -0.26
C ARG A 309 69.87 4.05 0.50
N THR A 310 70.13 4.24 1.79
CA THR A 310 69.43 5.25 2.61
C THR A 310 69.62 6.68 2.04
N HIS A 311 70.80 7.00 1.52
CA HIS A 311 71.08 8.31 0.92
C HIS A 311 70.43 8.51 -0.46
N ILE A 312 70.35 7.46 -1.28
CA ILE A 312 69.55 7.47 -2.52
C ILE A 312 68.08 7.69 -2.17
N ASP A 313 67.59 7.02 -1.13
CA ASP A 313 66.20 7.12 -0.68
C ASP A 313 65.83 8.54 -0.21
N TRP A 314 66.73 9.21 0.52
CA TRP A 314 66.58 10.63 0.86
C TRP A 314 66.54 11.54 -0.36
N ALA A 315 67.29 11.24 -1.41
CA ALA A 315 67.26 12.02 -2.66
C ALA A 315 65.91 11.86 -3.39
N VAL A 316 65.41 10.63 -3.48
CA VAL A 316 64.11 10.32 -4.09
C VAL A 316 62.99 10.99 -3.31
N TYR A 317 62.95 10.79 -1.99
CA TYR A 317 61.93 11.39 -1.11
C TYR A 317 61.96 12.92 -1.13
N SER A 318 63.15 13.53 -1.04
CA SER A 318 63.26 14.99 -1.02
C SER A 318 62.91 15.63 -2.37
N LEU A 319 63.26 15.01 -3.50
CA LEU A 319 62.85 15.52 -4.81
C LEU A 319 61.33 15.49 -4.96
N ALA A 320 60.74 14.31 -4.78
CA ALA A 320 59.31 14.09 -4.94
C ALA A 320 58.49 14.91 -3.95
N GLY A 321 58.81 14.81 -2.65
CA GLY A 321 58.07 15.48 -1.59
C GLY A 321 58.16 17.00 -1.65
N ASN A 322 59.33 17.57 -1.95
CA ASN A 322 59.44 19.03 -2.08
C ASN A 322 58.67 19.54 -3.30
N MET A 323 58.75 18.81 -4.43
CA MET A 323 58.02 19.20 -5.63
C MET A 323 56.51 19.12 -5.40
N PHE A 324 56.03 18.00 -4.87
CA PHE A 324 54.63 17.77 -4.56
C PHE A 324 54.05 18.86 -3.66
N VAL A 325 54.73 19.18 -2.55
CA VAL A 325 54.28 20.25 -1.64
C VAL A 325 54.37 21.63 -2.30
N SER A 326 55.38 21.89 -3.15
CA SER A 326 55.50 23.17 -3.86
C SER A 326 54.39 23.43 -4.87
N MET A 327 53.78 22.36 -5.40
CA MET A 327 52.61 22.39 -6.27
C MET A 327 51.28 22.36 -5.47
N GLY A 328 51.35 22.51 -4.14
CA GLY A 328 50.16 22.52 -3.28
C GLY A 328 49.57 21.12 -3.03
N GLY A 329 50.39 20.07 -3.06
CA GLY A 329 50.01 18.73 -2.63
C GLY A 329 49.78 18.65 -1.12
N GLY A 330 48.73 17.94 -0.71
CA GLY A 330 48.37 17.78 0.71
C GLY A 330 47.71 19.02 1.34
N VAL A 331 47.14 19.91 0.53
CA VAL A 331 46.30 21.02 1.02
C VAL A 331 44.99 20.46 1.55
N GLU A 332 44.77 20.55 2.86
CA GLU A 332 43.54 20.03 3.51
C GLU A 332 42.31 20.95 3.32
N ASP A 333 42.53 22.26 3.13
CA ASP A 333 41.45 23.25 2.96
C ASP A 333 41.23 23.58 1.48
N LEU A 334 40.52 22.69 0.78
CA LEU A 334 40.20 22.86 -0.65
C LEU A 334 39.36 24.12 -0.92
N ARG A 335 38.49 24.53 0.02
CA ARG A 335 37.58 25.67 -0.19
C ARG A 335 38.33 27.00 -0.28
N ASN A 336 39.50 27.09 0.37
CA ASN A 336 40.37 28.25 0.32
C ASN A 336 41.58 28.08 -0.63
N ALA A 337 41.62 27.00 -1.42
CA ALA A 337 42.67 26.78 -2.41
C ALA A 337 42.57 27.81 -3.54
N THR A 338 43.68 28.49 -3.85
CA THR A 338 43.71 29.55 -4.87
C THR A 338 43.69 29.03 -6.32
N ASP A 339 43.95 27.74 -6.48
CA ASP A 339 44.13 27.00 -7.73
C ASP A 339 43.03 25.93 -7.93
N LEU A 340 41.89 26.05 -7.23
CA LEU A 340 40.82 25.05 -7.22
C LEU A 340 40.27 24.72 -8.61
N ASN A 341 40.05 25.74 -9.45
CA ASN A 341 39.62 25.55 -10.84
C ASN A 341 40.67 24.77 -11.66
N ASP A 342 41.95 25.13 -11.49
CA ASP A 342 43.04 24.51 -12.22
C ASP A 342 43.20 23.04 -11.82
N ARG A 343 43.04 22.72 -10.52
CA ARG A 343 43.02 21.34 -10.02
C ARG A 343 41.92 20.51 -10.66
N LEU A 344 40.70 21.06 -10.75
CA LEU A 344 39.56 20.37 -11.35
C LEU A 344 39.77 20.15 -12.85
N VAL A 345 40.28 21.15 -13.56
CA VAL A 345 40.60 21.05 -15.00
C VAL A 345 41.68 20.02 -15.26
N GLU A 346 42.65 19.85 -14.36
CA GLU A 346 43.71 18.83 -14.50
C GLU A 346 43.13 17.41 -14.48
N VAL A 347 42.19 17.13 -13.56
CA VAL A 347 41.69 15.76 -13.33
C VAL A 347 40.44 15.41 -14.14
N CYS A 348 39.61 16.40 -14.49
CA CYS A 348 38.43 16.22 -15.33
C CYS A 348 38.68 16.57 -16.81
N GLY A 349 39.67 17.43 -17.09
CA GLY A 349 39.97 17.95 -18.42
C GLY A 349 39.35 19.33 -18.69
N SER A 350 39.66 19.91 -19.86
CA SER A 350 39.33 21.30 -20.21
C SER A 350 37.84 21.62 -20.28
N SER A 351 36.98 20.61 -20.38
CA SER A 351 35.51 20.80 -20.38
C SER A 351 34.97 21.14 -18.98
N CYS A 352 35.76 20.93 -17.93
CA CYS A 352 35.46 21.29 -16.55
C CYS A 352 36.01 22.66 -16.14
N ASP A 353 36.34 23.55 -17.09
CA ASP A 353 36.86 24.88 -16.79
C ASP A 353 35.75 25.87 -16.39
N PHE A 354 35.82 26.42 -15.18
CA PHE A 354 34.92 27.45 -14.62
C PHE A 354 35.49 28.86 -14.67
N SER A 355 36.68 29.07 -15.26
CA SER A 355 37.36 30.38 -15.26
C SER A 355 36.57 31.52 -15.90
N MET A 356 35.59 31.19 -16.75
CA MET A 356 34.72 32.13 -17.46
C MET A 356 33.38 32.39 -16.74
N LEU A 357 33.10 31.69 -15.64
CA LEU A 357 31.87 31.81 -14.84
C LEU A 357 32.11 32.61 -13.56
N ASP A 358 31.04 32.90 -12.83
CA ASP A 358 31.15 33.48 -11.49
C ASP A 358 31.83 32.45 -10.55
N PRO A 359 32.84 32.84 -9.75
CA PRO A 359 33.50 31.92 -8.81
C PRO A 359 32.56 31.20 -7.84
N SER A 360 31.40 31.78 -7.53
CA SER A 360 30.36 31.14 -6.71
C SER A 360 29.77 29.87 -7.33
N VAL A 361 29.78 29.76 -8.67
CA VAL A 361 29.31 28.56 -9.38
C VAL A 361 30.20 27.35 -9.06
N LEU A 362 31.52 27.54 -9.06
CA LEU A 362 32.46 26.48 -8.70
C LEU A 362 32.37 26.13 -7.21
N ASP A 363 32.25 27.14 -6.33
CA ASP A 363 32.05 26.89 -4.88
C ASP A 363 30.78 26.08 -4.63
N TYR A 364 29.66 26.41 -5.29
CA TYR A 364 28.42 25.65 -5.19
C TYR A 364 28.53 24.25 -5.80
N THR A 365 29.18 24.12 -6.96
CA THR A 365 29.37 22.82 -7.64
C THR A 365 30.16 21.83 -6.79
N LEU A 366 31.12 22.29 -5.99
CA LEU A 366 31.94 21.41 -5.16
C LEU A 366 31.42 21.29 -3.73
N PHE A 367 30.94 22.38 -3.12
CA PHE A 367 30.63 22.46 -1.69
C PHE A 367 29.20 22.91 -1.39
N GLY A 368 28.36 23.06 -2.41
CA GLY A 368 27.01 23.60 -2.29
C GLY A 368 26.10 22.74 -1.42
N VAL A 369 25.22 23.42 -0.71
CA VAL A 369 24.05 22.85 -0.04
C VAL A 369 22.84 23.58 -0.62
N ASP A 370 21.82 22.83 -1.01
CA ASP A 370 20.63 23.41 -1.64
C ASP A 370 19.72 24.11 -0.60
N GLU A 371 18.62 24.69 -1.09
CA GLU A 371 17.67 25.42 -0.23
C GLU A 371 16.94 24.51 0.77
N SER A 372 16.87 23.21 0.49
CA SER A 372 16.29 22.18 1.35
C SER A 372 17.27 21.67 2.42
N GLY A 373 18.53 22.13 2.38
CA GLY A 373 19.57 21.71 3.31
C GLY A 373 20.27 20.40 2.91
N LEU A 374 20.11 19.94 1.67
CA LEU A 374 20.74 18.74 1.15
C LEU A 374 22.07 19.05 0.47
N ALA A 375 23.00 18.10 0.51
CA ALA A 375 24.28 18.23 -0.18
C ALA A 375 24.08 18.30 -1.69
N ALA A 376 24.42 19.42 -2.33
CA ALA A 376 24.39 19.58 -3.79
C ALA A 376 25.80 19.46 -4.41
N GLY A 377 26.82 19.89 -3.68
CA GLY A 377 28.20 19.86 -4.18
C GLY A 377 28.75 18.44 -4.35
N LEU A 378 29.61 18.23 -5.36
CA LEU A 378 30.25 16.94 -5.64
C LEU A 378 31.04 16.38 -4.45
N ILE A 379 31.60 17.25 -3.61
CA ILE A 379 32.31 16.84 -2.39
C ILE A 379 31.58 17.27 -1.10
N ALA A 380 30.35 17.78 -1.22
CA ALA A 380 29.49 18.06 -0.09
C ALA A 380 28.89 16.78 0.49
N VAL A 381 28.69 16.78 1.81
CA VAL A 381 28.05 15.69 2.56
C VAL A 381 27.16 16.31 3.61
N GLU A 382 25.90 15.89 3.65
CA GLU A 382 24.94 16.28 4.67
C GLU A 382 24.32 15.03 5.28
N ASP A 383 23.85 15.14 6.53
CA ASP A 383 23.15 14.04 7.21
C ASP A 383 21.66 14.07 6.82
N PHE A 384 21.18 12.99 6.22
CA PHE A 384 19.79 12.83 5.84
C PHE A 384 19.20 11.62 6.56
N GLY A 385 18.50 11.87 7.68
CA GLY A 385 17.85 10.80 8.45
C GLY A 385 18.83 9.77 9.06
N GLY A 386 20.06 10.17 9.38
CA GLY A 386 21.10 9.28 9.90
C GLY A 386 21.93 8.58 8.80
N ILE A 387 21.73 8.96 7.54
CA ILE A 387 22.46 8.44 6.37
C ILE A 387 23.28 9.57 5.78
N PRO A 388 24.59 9.39 5.55
CA PRO A 388 25.40 10.40 4.88
C PRO A 388 24.97 10.52 3.42
N LEU A 389 24.36 11.63 3.06
CA LEU A 389 23.97 11.94 1.69
C LEU A 389 25.09 12.72 1.02
N HIS A 390 25.72 12.09 0.03
CA HIS A 390 26.80 12.70 -0.75
C HIS A 390 26.23 13.44 -1.95
N GLY A 391 26.54 14.74 -2.07
CA GLY A 391 25.96 15.57 -3.15
C GLY A 391 26.36 15.13 -4.56
N LEU A 392 27.44 14.35 -4.68
CA LEU A 392 27.78 13.63 -5.91
C LEU A 392 26.64 12.76 -6.44
N ALA A 393 25.89 12.08 -5.57
CA ALA A 393 24.74 11.28 -6.00
C ALA A 393 23.63 12.17 -6.57
N LEU A 394 23.30 13.27 -5.88
CA LEU A 394 22.25 14.18 -6.31
C LEU A 394 22.60 14.87 -7.63
N PHE A 395 23.85 15.29 -7.79
CA PHE A 395 24.34 15.83 -9.05
C PHE A 395 24.20 14.83 -10.20
N LEU A 396 24.62 13.57 -9.98
CA LEU A 396 24.57 12.54 -11.03
C LEU A 396 23.14 12.12 -11.37
N LEU A 397 22.28 11.93 -10.37
CA LEU A 397 20.87 11.60 -10.57
C LEU A 397 20.16 12.74 -11.33
N GLY A 398 20.37 13.99 -10.91
CA GLY A 398 19.85 15.16 -11.61
C GLY A 398 20.36 15.26 -13.04
N ALA A 399 21.66 15.08 -13.27
CA ALA A 399 22.26 15.13 -14.61
C ALA A 399 21.73 14.02 -15.54
N GLN A 400 21.40 12.86 -14.98
CA GLN A 400 20.83 11.73 -15.70
C GLN A 400 19.35 11.94 -16.02
N SER A 401 18.57 12.46 -15.07
CA SER A 401 17.12 12.67 -15.23
C SER A 401 16.81 13.90 -16.09
N ASP A 402 17.46 15.03 -15.80
CA ASP A 402 17.31 16.29 -16.51
C ASP A 402 18.61 17.12 -16.48
N ALA A 403 19.46 16.89 -17.49
CA ALA A 403 20.70 17.63 -17.66
C ALA A 403 20.47 19.14 -17.86
N TYR A 404 19.32 19.57 -18.39
CA TYR A 404 19.01 20.99 -18.59
C TYR A 404 18.57 21.65 -17.28
N GLY A 405 17.70 21.00 -16.52
CA GLY A 405 17.34 21.43 -15.16
C GLY A 405 18.58 21.51 -14.28
N THR A 406 19.46 20.50 -14.31
CA THR A 406 20.73 20.51 -13.56
C THR A 406 21.65 21.66 -14.00
N MET A 407 21.73 21.94 -15.30
CA MET A 407 22.48 23.08 -15.82
C MET A 407 21.96 24.41 -15.23
N GLU A 408 20.64 24.58 -15.14
CA GLU A 408 20.00 25.76 -14.56
C GLU A 408 20.22 25.85 -13.04
N SER A 409 19.98 24.76 -12.30
CA SER A 409 20.14 24.70 -10.84
C SER A 409 21.56 25.02 -10.38
N TYR A 410 22.57 24.57 -11.13
CA TYR A 410 23.98 24.81 -10.79
C TYR A 410 24.54 26.07 -11.43
N GLY A 411 23.82 26.73 -12.35
CA GLY A 411 24.30 27.94 -13.03
C GLY A 411 25.53 27.72 -13.92
N MET A 412 25.70 26.50 -14.45
CA MET A 412 26.84 26.13 -15.31
C MET A 412 26.38 25.85 -16.75
N GLY A 413 27.30 25.55 -17.66
CA GLY A 413 26.98 25.18 -19.04
C GLY A 413 26.78 23.66 -19.22
N LEU A 414 25.95 23.25 -20.17
CA LEU A 414 25.68 21.83 -20.45
C LEU A 414 26.95 20.99 -20.68
N THR A 415 27.95 21.54 -21.36
CA THR A 415 29.23 20.84 -21.57
C THR A 415 29.96 20.56 -20.25
N GLN A 416 29.86 21.45 -19.27
CA GLN A 416 30.44 21.24 -17.94
C GLN A 416 29.64 20.19 -17.16
N VAL A 417 28.30 20.22 -17.23
CA VAL A 417 27.44 19.20 -16.62
C VAL A 417 27.84 17.81 -17.11
N LEU A 418 27.92 17.62 -18.43
CA LEU A 418 28.28 16.33 -19.02
C LEU A 418 29.70 15.89 -18.65
N ALA A 419 30.67 16.81 -18.67
CA ALA A 419 32.05 16.49 -18.33
C ALA A 419 32.21 16.11 -16.84
N LEU A 420 31.53 16.82 -15.95
CA LEU A 420 31.50 16.48 -14.52
C LEU A 420 30.75 15.18 -14.28
N ALA A 421 29.66 14.92 -15.00
CA ALA A 421 28.92 13.67 -14.90
C ALA A 421 29.79 12.48 -15.36
N ASP A 422 30.52 12.61 -16.47
CA ASP A 422 31.47 11.58 -16.92
C ASP A 422 32.58 11.35 -15.89
N TYR A 423 33.21 12.43 -15.39
CA TYR A 423 34.31 12.36 -14.43
C TYR A 423 33.88 11.80 -13.07
N ALA A 424 32.86 12.40 -12.45
CA ALA A 424 32.35 12.00 -11.14
C ALA A 424 31.62 10.66 -11.19
N GLY A 425 30.87 10.42 -12.27
CA GLY A 425 30.12 9.19 -12.49
C GLY A 425 31.02 8.00 -12.80
N SER A 426 32.20 8.19 -13.40
CA SER A 426 33.19 7.12 -13.54
C SER A 426 33.77 6.71 -12.18
N TRP A 427 33.93 7.65 -11.25
CA TRP A 427 34.40 7.36 -9.90
C TRP A 427 33.35 6.63 -9.06
N SER A 428 32.08 7.03 -9.12
CA SER A 428 31.00 6.34 -8.39
C SER A 428 30.55 5.04 -9.06
N GLY A 429 30.86 4.82 -10.34
CA GLY A 429 30.39 3.66 -11.09
C GLY A 429 29.01 3.83 -11.73
N LEU A 430 28.36 5.01 -11.56
CA LEU A 430 27.07 5.30 -12.20
C LEU A 430 27.22 5.59 -13.70
N LEU A 431 28.32 6.23 -14.12
CA LEU A 431 28.59 6.59 -15.52
C LEU A 431 30.03 6.22 -15.89
N GLY A 432 30.28 4.93 -16.08
CA GLY A 432 31.61 4.38 -16.37
C GLY A 432 32.25 3.73 -15.16
N SER A 433 33.52 3.37 -15.25
CA SER A 433 34.30 2.85 -14.13
C SER A 433 35.71 3.44 -14.17
N LYS A 434 36.17 3.89 -13.00
CA LYS A 434 37.53 4.38 -12.76
C LYS A 434 38.06 3.69 -11.51
N GLU A 435 39.30 3.21 -11.60
CA GLU A 435 39.91 2.41 -10.55
C GLU A 435 40.91 3.25 -9.75
N PHE A 436 40.91 3.07 -8.44
CA PHE A 436 41.87 3.64 -7.51
C PHE A 436 43.09 2.73 -7.35
N GLU A 437 44.29 3.32 -7.38
CA GLU A 437 45.54 2.59 -7.25
C GLU A 437 45.86 2.31 -5.77
N MET A 438 45.57 1.08 -5.32
CA MET A 438 45.67 0.69 -3.90
C MET A 438 47.08 0.83 -3.30
N ALA A 439 48.12 0.87 -4.14
CA ALA A 439 49.48 1.16 -3.71
C ALA A 439 49.60 2.51 -2.95
N LEU A 440 48.73 3.48 -3.23
CA LEU A 440 48.69 4.79 -2.56
C LEU A 440 48.34 4.69 -1.07
N VAL A 441 47.60 3.65 -0.68
CA VAL A 441 47.24 3.34 0.73
C VAL A 441 47.99 2.13 1.28
N GLY A 442 49.01 1.65 0.56
CA GLY A 442 49.80 0.48 0.96
C GLY A 442 49.15 -0.88 0.67
N GLY A 443 48.05 -0.90 -0.08
CA GLY A 443 47.40 -2.10 -0.60
C GLY A 443 48.03 -2.60 -1.91
N SER A 444 47.34 -3.52 -2.59
CA SER A 444 47.77 -4.11 -3.85
C SER A 444 46.63 -4.15 -4.86
N GLY A 445 46.94 -3.95 -6.14
CA GLY A 445 45.96 -3.97 -7.22
C GLY A 445 45.28 -2.63 -7.44
N LEU A 446 44.16 -2.71 -8.15
CA LEU A 446 43.27 -1.60 -8.46
C LEU A 446 41.92 -1.86 -7.78
N MET A 447 41.17 -0.80 -7.47
CA MET A 447 39.88 -0.91 -6.81
C MET A 447 38.88 0.09 -7.40
N ASP A 448 37.80 -0.41 -7.98
CA ASP A 448 36.67 0.44 -8.37
C ASP A 448 35.62 0.55 -7.25
N SER A 449 34.57 1.32 -7.49
CA SER A 449 33.50 1.53 -6.51
C SER A 449 32.69 0.28 -6.19
N SER A 450 32.60 -0.69 -7.11
CA SER A 450 31.83 -1.92 -6.94
C SER A 450 32.60 -2.92 -6.09
N ASP A 451 33.89 -3.10 -6.37
CA ASP A 451 34.79 -3.93 -5.57
C ASP A 451 34.94 -3.35 -4.15
N TRP A 452 35.04 -2.02 -4.05
CA TRP A 452 35.06 -1.31 -2.76
C TRP A 452 33.76 -1.55 -1.97
N TRP A 453 32.59 -1.38 -2.59
CA TRP A 453 31.29 -1.56 -1.94
C TRP A 453 31.12 -2.99 -1.41
N GLN A 454 31.40 -3.99 -2.25
CA GLN A 454 31.26 -5.40 -1.87
C GLN A 454 32.23 -5.79 -0.75
N THR A 455 33.44 -5.21 -0.73
CA THR A 455 34.40 -5.43 0.36
C THR A 455 33.94 -4.75 1.65
N ALA A 456 33.49 -3.50 1.57
CA ALA A 456 33.18 -2.67 2.74
C ALA A 456 31.78 -2.93 3.33
N PHE A 457 30.84 -3.47 2.55
CA PHE A 457 29.49 -3.82 3.01
C PHE A 457 29.55 -4.80 4.20
N GLY A 458 30.38 -5.83 4.08
CA GLY A 458 30.47 -6.93 5.03
C GLY A 458 31.78 -6.99 5.82
N GLY A 459 32.62 -5.95 5.76
CA GLY A 459 33.98 -5.94 6.31
C GLY A 459 34.50 -4.53 6.58
N GLU A 460 35.81 -4.41 6.86
CA GLU A 460 36.48 -3.11 7.03
C GLU A 460 36.68 -2.42 5.67
N GLU A 461 36.46 -1.10 5.61
CA GLU A 461 36.67 -0.34 4.38
C GLU A 461 38.15 -0.36 3.98
N PRO A 462 38.50 -0.78 2.74
CA PRO A 462 39.88 -1.07 2.36
C PRO A 462 40.79 0.14 2.16
N ILE A 463 40.25 1.36 2.09
CA ILE A 463 41.02 2.59 1.79
C ILE A 463 41.28 3.41 3.06
N ASN A 464 40.22 3.82 3.75
CA ASN A 464 40.33 4.69 4.93
C ASN A 464 40.33 3.91 6.26
N GLY A 465 40.05 2.59 6.21
CA GLY A 465 39.78 1.79 7.41
C GLY A 465 38.44 2.12 8.04
N GLY A 466 38.09 1.41 9.11
CA GLY A 466 36.78 1.56 9.77
C GLY A 466 35.62 0.94 8.99
N TYR A 467 34.39 1.30 9.33
CA TYR A 467 33.18 0.63 8.82
C TYR A 467 32.19 1.64 8.24
N LEU A 468 31.55 1.26 7.14
CA LEU A 468 30.51 2.06 6.51
C LEU A 468 29.27 2.11 7.41
N SER A 469 28.67 3.29 7.55
CA SER A 469 27.42 3.48 8.29
C SER A 469 26.25 2.68 7.70
N ILE A 470 26.28 2.47 6.39
CA ILE A 470 25.29 1.71 5.63
C ILE A 470 25.64 0.22 5.49
N GLY A 471 26.81 -0.22 5.97
CA GLY A 471 27.23 -1.63 5.95
C GLY A 471 26.70 -2.46 7.14
N LEU A 472 27.03 -3.75 7.14
CA LEU A 472 26.64 -4.72 8.19
C LEU A 472 27.33 -4.47 9.54
N ASN A 473 28.54 -3.91 9.52
CA ASN A 473 29.33 -3.62 10.72
C ASN A 473 28.82 -2.36 11.44
N ARG A 474 27.61 -2.43 12.02
CA ARG A 474 26.95 -1.32 12.71
C ARG A 474 26.41 -1.70 14.08
N GLY A 475 26.28 -0.71 14.96
CA GLY A 475 25.67 -0.87 16.29
C GLY A 475 26.38 -1.93 17.14
N SER A 476 25.66 -2.94 17.60
CA SER A 476 26.26 -4.03 18.39
C SER A 476 27.15 -4.99 17.58
N PHE A 477 27.11 -4.91 16.25
CA PHE A 477 27.85 -5.78 15.34
C PHE A 477 29.11 -5.13 14.76
N GLU A 478 29.40 -3.87 15.09
CA GLU A 478 30.57 -3.14 14.60
C GLU A 478 31.87 -3.89 14.90
N GLY A 479 32.61 -4.24 13.84
CA GLY A 479 33.87 -4.98 13.90
C GLY A 479 33.75 -6.45 14.28
N LEU A 480 32.55 -7.02 14.23
CA LEU A 480 32.30 -8.44 14.47
C LEU A 480 32.00 -9.22 13.18
N VAL A 481 31.67 -8.53 12.09
CA VAL A 481 31.27 -9.15 10.82
C VAL A 481 32.41 -9.06 9.82
N ASP A 482 32.74 -10.19 9.20
CA ASP A 482 33.70 -10.27 8.08
C ASP A 482 33.28 -11.43 7.15
N ILE A 483 32.38 -11.12 6.21
CA ILE A 483 31.82 -12.11 5.27
C ILE A 483 32.62 -12.20 3.95
N GLY A 484 33.47 -11.22 3.66
CA GLY A 484 34.20 -11.10 2.40
C GLY A 484 33.34 -10.69 1.20
N ALA A 485 34.00 -10.16 0.16
CA ALA A 485 33.34 -9.58 -1.03
C ALA A 485 32.47 -10.58 -1.80
N ASP A 486 32.92 -11.84 -1.96
CA ASP A 486 32.16 -12.87 -2.69
C ASP A 486 30.80 -13.16 -2.04
N LYS A 487 30.76 -13.24 -0.69
CA LYS A 487 29.51 -13.46 0.05
C LYS A 487 28.64 -12.21 0.07
N ALA A 488 29.24 -11.02 0.22
CA ALA A 488 28.51 -9.76 0.10
C ALA A 488 27.80 -9.66 -1.26
N SER A 489 28.50 -10.00 -2.34
CA SER A 489 27.96 -10.04 -3.71
C SER A 489 26.80 -11.02 -3.84
N GLU A 490 26.92 -12.23 -3.29
CA GLU A 490 25.85 -13.23 -3.31
C GLU A 490 24.63 -12.80 -2.50
N ILE A 491 24.83 -12.19 -1.33
CA ILE A 491 23.75 -11.68 -0.47
C ILE A 491 23.00 -10.55 -1.17
N LEU A 492 23.72 -9.62 -1.81
CA LEU A 492 23.11 -8.46 -2.47
C LEU A 492 22.49 -8.81 -3.82
N TYR A 493 23.19 -9.57 -4.66
CA TYR A 493 22.84 -9.74 -6.09
C TYR A 493 22.61 -11.19 -6.52
N GLY A 494 22.62 -12.16 -5.60
CA GLY A 494 22.44 -13.57 -5.95
C GLY A 494 21.09 -13.84 -6.63
N ASP A 495 21.07 -14.79 -7.58
CA ASP A 495 19.87 -15.06 -8.40
C ASP A 495 18.67 -15.59 -7.59
N GLU A 496 18.92 -16.33 -6.50
CA GLU A 496 17.86 -16.99 -5.69
C GLU A 496 17.49 -16.18 -4.44
N TYR A 497 18.49 -15.68 -3.71
CA TYR A 497 18.33 -15.02 -2.41
C TYR A 497 18.90 -13.59 -2.37
N GLY A 498 19.17 -12.98 -3.54
CA GLY A 498 19.71 -11.63 -3.63
C GLY A 498 18.73 -10.59 -3.09
N LEU A 499 19.20 -9.74 -2.19
CA LEU A 499 18.39 -8.75 -1.49
C LEU A 499 18.06 -7.51 -2.32
N VAL A 500 18.77 -7.24 -3.41
CA VAL A 500 18.36 -6.20 -4.37
C VAL A 500 17.16 -6.68 -5.22
N GLY A 501 16.98 -8.00 -5.34
CA GLY A 501 15.87 -8.59 -6.07
C GLY A 501 14.59 -8.74 -5.24
N SER A 502 13.61 -9.45 -5.81
CA SER A 502 12.30 -9.67 -5.19
C SER A 502 12.33 -10.50 -3.89
N TYR A 503 13.47 -11.11 -3.55
CA TYR A 503 13.64 -11.85 -2.30
C TYR A 503 13.67 -10.93 -1.08
N SER A 504 13.95 -9.64 -1.21
CA SER A 504 13.91 -8.68 -0.10
C SER A 504 12.58 -8.72 0.65
N THR A 505 11.46 -8.76 -0.08
CA THR A 505 10.11 -8.80 0.48
C THR A 505 9.83 -10.12 1.20
N ALA A 506 10.37 -11.23 0.69
CA ALA A 506 10.30 -12.53 1.35
C ALA A 506 11.16 -12.58 2.62
N PHE A 507 12.31 -11.90 2.63
CA PHE A 507 13.15 -11.75 3.81
C PHE A 507 12.40 -10.96 4.90
N VAL A 508 11.78 -9.83 4.53
CA VAL A 508 10.95 -9.01 5.44
C VAL A 508 9.77 -9.82 5.97
N TYR A 509 9.10 -10.63 5.14
CA TYR A 509 8.09 -11.59 5.62
C TYR A 509 8.66 -12.50 6.72
N GLY A 510 9.84 -13.07 6.48
CA GLY A 510 10.54 -13.92 7.43
C GLY A 510 10.73 -13.25 8.79
N GLU A 511 11.21 -12.02 8.77
CA GLU A 511 11.45 -11.23 9.98
C GLU A 511 10.17 -10.84 10.72
N LEU A 512 9.13 -10.39 9.99
CA LEU A 512 7.90 -9.92 10.60
C LEU A 512 7.01 -11.06 11.11
N SER A 513 7.01 -12.20 10.42
CA SER A 513 6.21 -13.37 10.79
C SER A 513 6.92 -14.34 11.74
N GLY A 514 8.26 -14.32 11.75
CA GLY A 514 9.07 -15.35 12.41
C GLY A 514 9.08 -16.69 11.67
N LEU A 515 8.55 -16.76 10.45
CA LEU A 515 8.46 -17.98 9.62
C LEU A 515 8.90 -17.69 8.18
N SER A 516 9.55 -18.66 7.53
CA SER A 516 9.79 -18.58 6.09
C SER A 516 8.46 -18.58 5.31
N LEU A 517 8.49 -18.11 4.05
CA LEU A 517 7.38 -18.35 3.14
C LEU A 517 7.12 -19.87 2.96
N PRO A 518 5.86 -20.28 2.75
CA PRO A 518 5.53 -21.66 2.42
C PRO A 518 6.24 -22.12 1.14
N THR A 519 6.73 -23.36 1.15
CA THR A 519 7.33 -23.99 -0.06
C THR A 519 6.28 -24.53 -1.03
N ALA A 520 4.99 -24.52 -0.63
CA ALA A 520 3.86 -24.95 -1.44
C ALA A 520 2.62 -24.09 -1.14
N PRO A 521 1.69 -23.90 -2.10
CA PRO A 521 0.54 -23.00 -1.99
C PRO A 521 -0.52 -23.38 -0.95
N ASN A 522 -0.26 -24.36 -0.09
CA ASN A 522 -1.16 -24.89 0.93
C ASN A 522 -0.63 -24.59 2.36
N GLY A 523 0.21 -23.57 2.51
CA GLY A 523 0.87 -23.23 3.77
C GLY A 523 1.95 -24.23 4.23
N HIS A 524 2.20 -25.32 3.49
CA HIS A 524 3.16 -26.33 3.93
C HIS A 524 4.62 -25.95 3.68
N GLY A 525 5.47 -26.39 4.62
CA GLY A 525 6.92 -26.28 4.51
C GLY A 525 7.51 -24.98 5.04
N GLN A 526 6.73 -24.19 5.79
CA GLN A 526 7.28 -23.08 6.57
C GLN A 526 8.25 -23.61 7.64
N VAL A 527 9.32 -22.86 7.85
CA VAL A 527 10.36 -23.12 8.86
C VAL A 527 10.51 -21.88 9.73
N GLU A 528 10.84 -22.06 11.01
CA GLU A 528 11.13 -20.93 11.91
C GLU A 528 12.27 -20.06 11.37
N TRP A 529 12.03 -18.75 11.32
CA TRP A 529 12.96 -17.74 10.82
C TRP A 529 14.04 -17.40 11.86
N THR A 530 14.96 -18.33 12.04
CA THR A 530 16.06 -18.24 13.02
C THR A 530 17.36 -17.76 12.37
N ASP A 531 18.29 -17.27 13.19
CA ASP A 531 19.63 -16.89 12.71
C ASP A 531 20.34 -18.08 12.05
N ALA A 532 20.13 -19.29 12.56
CA ALA A 532 20.65 -20.53 11.98
C ALA A 532 20.04 -20.84 10.59
N TYR A 533 18.77 -20.51 10.37
CA TYR A 533 18.13 -20.68 9.07
C TYR A 533 18.71 -19.70 8.04
N VAL A 534 18.77 -18.40 8.39
CA VAL A 534 19.34 -17.36 7.52
C VAL A 534 20.82 -17.61 7.24
N ALA A 535 21.60 -18.03 8.25
CA ALA A 535 22.98 -18.45 8.08
C ALA A 535 23.12 -19.60 7.06
N GLY A 536 22.20 -20.56 7.09
CA GLY A 536 22.16 -21.67 6.14
C GLY A 536 21.81 -21.26 4.70
N LEU A 537 21.06 -20.16 4.49
CA LEU A 537 20.73 -19.66 3.15
C LEU A 537 21.96 -19.12 2.41
N TYR A 538 22.84 -18.42 3.14
CA TYR A 538 24.00 -17.74 2.56
C TYR A 538 25.36 -18.41 2.85
N ASP A 539 25.37 -19.52 3.61
CA ASP A 539 26.58 -20.19 4.10
C ASP A 539 27.50 -19.25 4.90
N ILE A 540 26.90 -18.47 5.80
CA ILE A 540 27.58 -17.53 6.72
C ILE A 540 27.45 -17.98 8.18
N SER A 541 28.11 -17.29 9.11
CA SER A 541 27.95 -17.62 10.54
C SER A 541 26.59 -17.14 11.08
N GLU A 542 26.10 -17.76 12.16
CA GLU A 542 24.88 -17.28 12.86
C GLU A 542 25.03 -15.83 13.35
N GLY A 543 26.25 -15.39 13.69
CA GLY A 543 26.52 -14.01 14.09
C GLY A 543 26.38 -13.03 12.93
N ASP A 544 26.90 -13.39 11.75
CA ASP A 544 26.78 -12.57 10.54
C ASP A 544 25.33 -12.54 10.04
N ALA A 545 24.62 -13.66 10.16
CA ALA A 545 23.18 -13.72 9.88
C ALA A 545 22.39 -12.81 10.83
N ALA A 546 22.66 -12.83 12.13
CA ALA A 546 22.03 -11.91 13.08
C ALA A 546 22.31 -10.43 12.72
N ALA A 547 23.52 -10.11 12.26
CA ALA A 547 23.85 -8.78 11.77
C ALA A 547 23.08 -8.40 10.51
N LEU A 548 22.94 -9.33 9.55
CA LEU A 548 22.15 -9.13 8.32
C LEU A 548 20.67 -8.89 8.62
N LYS A 549 20.09 -9.69 9.51
CA LYS A 549 18.69 -9.54 9.95
C LYS A 549 18.47 -8.17 10.61
N SER A 550 19.35 -7.79 11.54
CA SER A 550 19.32 -6.46 12.18
C SER A 550 19.52 -5.33 11.17
N TRP A 551 20.40 -5.51 10.18
CA TRP A 551 20.61 -4.52 9.12
C TRP A 551 19.33 -4.28 8.31
N ILE A 552 18.56 -5.31 7.98
CA ILE A 552 17.28 -5.14 7.27
C ILE A 552 16.21 -4.51 8.18
N LEU A 553 15.98 -5.06 9.38
CA LEU A 553 14.82 -4.69 10.22
C LEU A 553 15.04 -3.49 11.12
N ASP A 554 16.26 -3.25 11.58
CA ASP A 554 16.56 -2.14 12.49
C ASP A 554 17.10 -0.91 11.74
N PHE A 555 17.47 -1.06 10.46
CA PHE A 555 18.05 0.02 9.67
C PHE A 555 17.40 0.22 8.29
N MET A 556 17.43 -0.76 7.39
CA MET A 556 16.90 -0.56 6.04
C MET A 556 15.41 -0.21 6.08
N PHE A 557 14.62 -1.04 6.76
CA PHE A 557 13.17 -0.92 6.83
C PHE A 557 12.67 0.32 7.60
N PRO A 558 13.21 0.69 8.78
CA PRO A 558 12.70 1.84 9.55
C PRO A 558 13.41 3.17 9.27
N GLN A 559 14.59 3.19 8.63
CA GLN A 559 15.35 4.43 8.39
C GLN A 559 15.56 4.70 6.90
N VAL A 560 16.16 3.75 6.17
CA VAL A 560 16.56 3.99 4.77
C VAL A 560 15.37 4.10 3.83
N VAL A 561 14.47 3.12 3.82
CA VAL A 561 13.32 3.13 2.92
C VAL A 561 12.38 4.32 3.17
N PRO A 562 12.00 4.65 4.42
CA PRO A 562 11.22 5.85 4.72
C PRO A 562 11.86 7.12 4.19
N ALA A 563 13.17 7.30 4.44
CA ALA A 563 13.91 8.47 3.99
C ALA A 563 13.88 8.58 2.45
N LEU A 564 14.04 7.46 1.74
CA LEU A 564 13.96 7.40 0.29
C LEU A 564 12.56 7.71 -0.25
N LEU A 565 11.51 7.15 0.35
CA LEU A 565 10.12 7.42 -0.05
C LEU A 565 9.79 8.91 0.10
N SER A 566 10.20 9.53 1.20
CA SER A 566 10.04 10.96 1.41
C SER A 566 10.89 11.80 0.46
N PHE A 567 12.14 11.40 0.22
CA PHE A 567 13.05 12.12 -0.66
C PHE A 567 12.62 12.08 -2.14
N GLN A 568 12.25 10.91 -2.64
CA GLN A 568 11.99 10.68 -4.06
C GLN A 568 10.55 11.03 -4.47
N TYR A 569 9.58 10.76 -3.59
CA TYR A 569 8.15 10.85 -3.92
C TYR A 569 7.38 11.82 -3.01
N GLY A 570 8.04 12.45 -2.02
CA GLY A 570 7.35 13.31 -1.06
C GLY A 570 6.38 12.57 -0.14
N ALA A 571 6.49 11.24 -0.05
CA ALA A 571 5.57 10.42 0.72
C ALA A 571 5.89 10.44 2.22
N SER A 572 4.85 10.32 3.03
CA SER A 572 4.92 10.36 4.49
C SER A 572 4.05 9.27 5.12
N ALA A 573 4.32 8.98 6.40
CA ALA A 573 3.56 8.02 7.20
C ALA A 573 2.10 8.45 7.45
N TYR A 574 1.84 9.75 7.31
CA TYR A 574 0.55 10.37 7.54
C TYR A 574 0.20 11.24 6.34
N THR A 575 -1.07 11.27 5.98
CA THR A 575 -1.59 12.12 4.91
C THR A 575 -2.74 12.98 5.44
N THR A 576 -2.83 14.20 4.94
CA THR A 576 -3.92 15.14 5.24
C THR A 576 -4.63 15.43 3.93
N GLN A 577 -5.92 15.09 3.89
CA GLN A 577 -6.74 15.29 2.70
C GLN A 577 -8.22 15.45 3.10
N PRO A 578 -9.06 16.01 2.22
CA PRO A 578 -10.51 16.09 2.40
C PRO A 578 -11.18 14.74 2.70
N MET A 579 -12.25 14.76 3.50
CA MET A 579 -13.11 13.58 3.72
C MET A 579 -13.58 12.96 2.39
N ASN A 580 -13.89 13.78 1.39
CA ASN A 580 -14.23 13.33 0.04
C ASN A 580 -13.14 12.42 -0.56
N ASN A 581 -11.85 12.78 -0.44
CA ASN A 581 -10.76 11.97 -0.99
C ASN A 581 -10.60 10.63 -0.26
N TRP A 582 -10.89 10.58 1.05
CA TRP A 582 -10.92 9.31 1.78
C TRP A 582 -12.03 8.36 1.29
N LEU A 583 -13.17 8.89 0.85
CA LEU A 583 -14.30 8.10 0.38
C LEU A 583 -14.19 7.71 -1.10
N TYR A 584 -13.82 8.67 -1.97
CA TYR A 584 -13.81 8.49 -3.43
C TYR A 584 -12.46 8.06 -3.98
N GLY A 585 -11.40 8.29 -3.21
CA GLY A 585 -10.03 7.93 -3.52
C GLY A 585 -9.11 9.12 -3.69
N TRP A 586 -7.81 8.83 -3.77
CA TRP A 586 -6.74 9.79 -4.01
C TRP A 586 -5.60 9.15 -4.80
N SER A 587 -4.85 9.94 -5.58
CA SER A 587 -3.58 9.52 -6.19
C SER A 587 -2.48 9.48 -5.12
N ASP A 588 -1.84 8.33 -4.95
CA ASP A 588 -0.63 8.21 -4.13
C ASP A 588 0.62 8.57 -4.95
N SER A 589 1.45 9.47 -4.40
CA SER A 589 2.61 10.00 -5.11
C SER A 589 3.71 8.97 -5.40
N VAL A 590 3.80 7.90 -4.59
CA VAL A 590 4.77 6.81 -4.83
C VAL A 590 4.29 5.96 -6.00
N LEU A 591 3.01 5.59 -6.01
CA LEU A 591 2.44 4.81 -7.11
C LEU A 591 2.47 5.61 -8.42
N GLU A 592 2.14 6.91 -8.38
CA GLU A 592 2.22 7.80 -9.54
C GLU A 592 3.66 7.88 -10.08
N GLY A 593 4.65 7.98 -9.19
CA GLY A 593 6.06 8.04 -9.58
C GLY A 593 6.65 6.71 -10.06
N LEU A 594 6.07 5.57 -9.71
CA LEU A 594 6.53 4.24 -10.13
C LEU A 594 5.84 3.72 -11.38
N TYR A 595 4.57 4.07 -11.55
CA TYR A 595 3.70 3.54 -12.59
C TYR A 595 3.21 4.70 -13.47
N SER A 596 1.96 5.11 -13.28
CA SER A 596 1.36 6.24 -13.96
C SER A 596 0.27 6.85 -13.06
N PRO A 597 -0.20 8.07 -13.36
CA PRO A 597 -1.34 8.67 -12.66
C PRO A 597 -2.60 7.79 -12.70
N GLU A 598 -2.71 6.90 -13.69
CA GLU A 598 -3.79 5.91 -13.83
C GLU A 598 -3.72 4.76 -12.84
N GLU A 599 -2.52 4.35 -12.47
CA GLU A 599 -2.30 3.22 -11.58
C GLU A 599 -2.06 3.67 -10.13
N SER A 600 -2.18 4.97 -9.83
CA SER A 600 -1.85 5.54 -8.52
C SER A 600 -3.02 5.72 -7.57
N TRP A 601 -4.25 5.51 -8.03
CA TRP A 601 -5.45 5.78 -7.25
C TRP A 601 -5.75 4.70 -6.21
N VAL A 602 -6.03 5.13 -4.98
CA VAL A 602 -6.38 4.27 -3.84
C VAL A 602 -7.65 4.77 -3.17
N LYS A 603 -8.50 3.87 -2.68
CA LYS A 603 -9.80 4.19 -2.05
C LYS A 603 -10.19 3.21 -0.94
N LEU A 604 -11.10 3.62 -0.05
CA LEU A 604 -11.55 2.81 1.08
C LEU A 604 -12.79 1.94 0.77
N GLU A 605 -13.82 2.47 0.11
CA GLU A 605 -15.16 1.84 0.08
C GLU A 605 -15.42 0.85 -1.08
N THR A 606 -14.61 0.81 -2.15
CA THR A 606 -14.89 -0.02 -3.33
C THR A 606 -13.64 -0.76 -3.87
N ASN A 607 -13.85 -1.79 -4.70
CA ASN A 607 -13.00 -2.99 -4.85
C ASN A 607 -12.36 -3.20 -6.24
N ALA A 608 -12.18 -2.15 -7.03
CA ALA A 608 -11.28 -2.12 -8.19
C ALA A 608 -10.98 -0.66 -8.55
N THR A 609 -9.94 -0.34 -9.29
CA THR A 609 -9.64 1.02 -9.72
C THR A 609 -10.52 1.36 -10.93
N TYR A 610 -11.44 2.30 -10.81
CA TYR A 610 -11.92 3.04 -11.97
C TYR A 610 -12.20 4.51 -11.62
N TYR A 611 -11.73 5.34 -12.54
CA TYR A 611 -11.82 6.79 -12.61
C TYR A 611 -13.27 7.32 -12.73
N GLY A 612 -13.53 8.50 -12.16
CA GLY A 612 -14.61 9.36 -12.66
C GLY A 612 -15.47 10.01 -11.58
N SER A 613 -14.92 11.02 -10.91
CA SER A 613 -15.74 11.96 -10.14
C SER A 613 -15.70 13.34 -10.82
N SER A 614 -16.84 14.03 -10.89
CA SER A 614 -17.02 15.38 -11.49
C SER A 614 -16.16 16.50 -10.88
N SER A 615 -15.33 16.20 -9.88
CA SER A 615 -14.40 17.11 -9.20
C SER A 615 -12.93 16.70 -9.30
N MET A 616 -12.62 15.62 -10.03
CA MET A 616 -11.26 15.08 -10.15
C MET A 616 -10.50 15.90 -11.18
N ASP A 617 -9.68 16.86 -10.75
CA ASP A 617 -8.95 17.81 -11.61
C ASP A 617 -7.51 17.89 -11.08
N GLN A 618 -6.62 17.05 -11.63
CA GLN A 618 -5.25 16.82 -11.16
C GLN A 618 -4.37 18.04 -11.39
N ASP A 619 -4.63 18.83 -12.42
CA ASP A 619 -3.84 20.01 -12.75
C ASP A 619 -4.47 21.35 -12.28
N SER A 620 -5.67 21.28 -11.72
CA SER A 620 -6.47 22.41 -11.21
C SER A 620 -6.86 23.44 -12.28
N ASP A 621 -7.03 23.02 -13.53
CA ASP A 621 -7.46 23.87 -14.65
C ASP A 621 -8.97 24.18 -14.64
N GLY A 622 -9.74 23.48 -13.80
CA GLY A 622 -11.19 23.58 -13.67
C GLY A 622 -11.99 22.57 -14.49
N LEU A 623 -11.35 21.60 -15.14
CA LEU A 623 -11.94 20.48 -15.87
C LEU A 623 -11.64 19.16 -15.17
N PRO A 624 -12.59 18.22 -15.11
CA PRO A 624 -12.27 16.93 -14.54
C PRO A 624 -11.42 16.03 -15.46
N ASP A 625 -10.37 15.40 -14.94
CA ASP A 625 -9.43 14.48 -15.61
C ASP A 625 -10.13 13.38 -16.41
N TYR A 626 -11.24 12.82 -15.89
CA TYR A 626 -11.99 11.80 -16.65
C TYR A 626 -12.64 12.39 -17.90
N LEU A 627 -13.08 13.65 -17.83
CA LEU A 627 -13.62 14.37 -18.96
C LEU A 627 -12.48 14.69 -19.94
N GLU A 628 -11.31 15.05 -19.44
CA GLU A 628 -10.12 15.30 -20.23
C GLU A 628 -9.65 14.06 -21.01
N MET A 629 -9.55 12.91 -20.36
CA MET A 629 -9.22 11.63 -20.99
C MET A 629 -10.28 11.18 -22.00
N GLN A 630 -11.57 11.24 -21.64
CA GLN A 630 -12.67 10.84 -22.51
C GLN A 630 -12.73 11.67 -23.80
N CYS A 631 -12.29 12.90 -23.69
CA CYS A 631 -12.43 13.90 -24.72
C CYS A 631 -11.09 14.04 -25.51
N GLY A 632 -9.96 13.58 -24.95
CA GLY A 632 -8.67 13.39 -25.63
C GLY A 632 -7.59 14.46 -25.35
N SER A 633 -7.66 15.14 -24.20
CA SER A 633 -6.65 16.07 -23.69
C SER A 633 -5.81 15.38 -22.62
N SER A 634 -4.81 16.09 -22.11
CA SER A 634 -3.91 15.57 -21.08
C SER A 634 -4.44 15.99 -19.71
N PRO A 635 -4.67 15.05 -18.78
CA PRO A 635 -5.03 15.32 -17.37
C PRO A 635 -4.01 16.11 -16.53
N THR A 636 -3.00 16.65 -17.18
CA THR A 636 -1.81 17.24 -16.57
C THR A 636 -1.42 18.54 -17.25
N ASP A 637 -2.18 18.99 -18.26
CA ASP A 637 -1.90 20.23 -18.99
C ASP A 637 -2.79 21.36 -18.46
N GLN A 638 -2.23 22.16 -17.57
CA GLN A 638 -2.87 23.35 -16.96
C GLN A 638 -3.44 24.40 -17.94
N ASN A 639 -3.32 24.18 -19.26
CA ASN A 639 -3.87 25.05 -20.30
C ASN A 639 -5.07 24.44 -21.03
N SER A 640 -5.51 23.24 -20.65
CA SER A 640 -6.83 22.74 -21.01
C SER A 640 -7.89 23.77 -20.60
N ILE A 641 -8.82 24.08 -21.52
CA ILE A 641 -9.89 25.06 -21.28
C ILE A 641 -11.20 24.51 -21.82
N GLU A 642 -12.31 24.84 -21.15
CA GLU A 642 -13.69 24.42 -21.48
C GLU A 642 -14.07 24.62 -22.97
N THR A 643 -13.38 25.50 -23.70
CA THR A 643 -13.61 25.77 -25.13
C THR A 643 -12.97 24.80 -26.13
N ASP A 644 -12.05 23.92 -25.72
CA ASP A 644 -11.50 22.88 -26.60
C ASP A 644 -12.50 21.73 -26.85
N TRP A 645 -13.61 21.71 -26.10
CA TRP A 645 -14.58 20.62 -26.04
C TRP A 645 -15.90 20.89 -26.74
N SER A 646 -15.81 21.23 -28.02
CA SER A 646 -16.99 21.38 -28.89
C SER A 646 -17.44 20.07 -29.56
N ASP A 647 -16.95 18.91 -29.10
CA ASP A 647 -17.40 17.61 -29.58
C ASP A 647 -18.75 17.24 -28.93
N PRO A 648 -19.84 17.07 -29.70
CA PRO A 648 -21.14 16.67 -29.17
C PRO A 648 -21.19 15.26 -28.58
N ASN A 649 -20.09 14.50 -28.56
CA ASN A 649 -19.97 13.22 -27.85
C ASN A 649 -19.30 13.34 -26.46
N CYS A 650 -18.85 14.52 -26.06
CA CYS A 650 -18.33 14.77 -24.72
C CYS A 650 -19.44 15.24 -23.78
N GLU A 651 -20.29 14.30 -23.35
CA GLU A 651 -21.18 14.51 -22.21
C GLU A 651 -20.60 13.80 -20.99
N PRO A 652 -20.54 14.45 -19.80
CA PRO A 652 -20.11 13.80 -18.58
C PRO A 652 -20.98 12.57 -18.33
N MET A 653 -20.34 11.42 -18.12
CA MET A 653 -21.05 10.14 -17.96
C MET A 653 -21.94 10.10 -16.69
N PHE A 654 -21.72 11.01 -15.73
CA PHE A 654 -22.43 11.10 -14.46
C PHE A 654 -22.63 12.55 -14.00
N ASP A 655 -23.79 12.85 -13.39
CA ASP A 655 -24.01 14.01 -12.51
C ASP A 655 -23.73 13.53 -11.07
N GLY A 656 -22.58 13.89 -10.46
CA GLY A 656 -22.19 13.52 -9.09
C GLY A 656 -20.77 12.95 -8.95
N LEU A 657 -20.43 12.40 -7.77
CA LEU A 657 -19.15 11.70 -7.51
C LEU A 657 -19.41 10.18 -7.45
N SER A 658 -18.93 9.43 -8.44
CA SER A 658 -19.09 7.98 -8.52
C SER A 658 -17.85 7.26 -7.97
N THR A 659 -18.05 6.06 -7.42
CA THR A 659 -16.94 5.17 -7.01
C THR A 659 -16.32 4.40 -8.17
N GLY A 660 -16.84 4.55 -9.40
CA GLY A 660 -16.28 3.98 -10.62
C GLY A 660 -16.46 2.48 -10.82
N ASP A 661 -16.73 1.72 -9.76
CA ASP A 661 -16.78 0.26 -9.83
C ASP A 661 -18.16 -0.25 -10.24
N PHE A 662 -18.27 -0.72 -11.47
CA PHE A 662 -19.41 -1.53 -11.87
C PHE A 662 -19.23 -2.95 -11.33
N THR A 663 -19.74 -3.16 -10.11
CA THR A 663 -19.86 -4.50 -9.58
C THR A 663 -21.00 -5.21 -10.28
N VAL A 664 -20.77 -6.44 -10.73
CA VAL A 664 -21.83 -7.29 -11.26
C VAL A 664 -22.32 -8.23 -10.17
N TYR A 665 -23.64 -8.25 -9.96
CA TYR A 665 -24.29 -9.16 -9.04
C TYR A 665 -25.22 -10.11 -9.80
N MET A 666 -25.23 -11.36 -9.38
CA MET A 666 -26.23 -12.34 -9.76
C MET A 666 -26.98 -12.76 -8.50
N MET A 667 -28.31 -12.60 -8.50
CA MET A 667 -29.17 -12.90 -7.36
C MET A 667 -30.34 -13.81 -7.74
N SER A 668 -30.92 -14.45 -6.73
CA SER A 668 -32.13 -15.25 -6.85
C SER A 668 -33.37 -14.38 -6.95
N THR A 669 -34.27 -14.72 -7.87
CA THR A 669 -35.59 -14.08 -8.01
C THR A 669 -36.67 -14.73 -7.14
N GLY A 670 -36.34 -15.81 -6.40
CA GLY A 670 -37.30 -16.59 -5.62
C GLY A 670 -38.25 -17.46 -6.45
N THR A 671 -38.02 -17.53 -7.77
CA THR A 671 -38.86 -18.24 -8.75
C THR A 671 -38.06 -19.34 -9.48
N GLY A 672 -38.69 -20.08 -10.40
CA GLY A 672 -38.00 -21.08 -11.21
C GLY A 672 -37.42 -22.25 -10.39
N ALA A 673 -36.08 -22.41 -10.42
CA ALA A 673 -35.36 -23.44 -9.66
C ALA A 673 -35.04 -23.01 -8.20
N ASN A 674 -35.28 -21.74 -7.87
CA ASN A 674 -35.16 -21.13 -6.55
C ASN A 674 -36.52 -21.11 -5.83
N ASN A 675 -36.57 -20.64 -4.58
CA ASN A 675 -37.80 -20.60 -3.77
C ASN A 675 -37.94 -19.29 -3.00
N ALA A 676 -39.12 -19.05 -2.42
CA ALA A 676 -39.39 -17.82 -1.65
C ALA A 676 -38.37 -17.60 -0.51
N ASP A 677 -37.83 -18.68 0.07
CA ASP A 677 -36.88 -18.62 1.20
C ASP A 677 -35.50 -18.04 0.82
N ASN A 678 -35.11 -18.11 -0.45
CA ASN A 678 -33.84 -17.58 -0.95
C ASN A 678 -34.03 -16.41 -1.93
N MET A 679 -35.20 -15.75 -1.89
CA MET A 679 -35.51 -14.60 -2.72
C MET A 679 -34.59 -13.43 -2.41
N GLU A 680 -34.05 -12.78 -3.44
CA GLU A 680 -33.07 -11.69 -3.34
C GLU A 680 -31.73 -12.08 -2.69
N HIS A 681 -31.46 -13.37 -2.48
CA HIS A 681 -30.16 -13.82 -1.98
C HIS A 681 -29.11 -13.77 -3.08
N GLY A 682 -27.92 -13.32 -2.72
CA GLY A 682 -26.77 -13.30 -3.61
C GLY A 682 -26.36 -14.70 -4.06
N ILE A 683 -26.03 -14.88 -5.34
CA ILE A 683 -25.54 -16.15 -5.89
C ILE A 683 -24.09 -16.01 -6.32
N GLN A 684 -23.76 -15.00 -7.13
CA GLN A 684 -22.38 -14.69 -7.51
C GLN A 684 -22.17 -13.18 -7.62
N ARG A 685 -20.92 -12.76 -7.47
CA ARG A 685 -20.47 -11.38 -7.69
C ARG A 685 -19.23 -11.38 -8.56
N GLY A 686 -19.11 -10.38 -9.43
CA GLY A 686 -17.96 -10.15 -10.30
C GLY A 686 -17.88 -8.69 -10.72
N TYR A 687 -17.31 -8.46 -11.89
CA TYR A 687 -17.00 -7.13 -12.40
C TYR A 687 -17.35 -7.04 -13.89
N ILE A 688 -17.39 -5.81 -14.40
CA ILE A 688 -17.45 -5.53 -15.83
C ILE A 688 -16.13 -4.87 -16.25
N ASN A 689 -15.61 -5.19 -17.45
CA ASN A 689 -14.52 -4.39 -18.03
C ASN A 689 -15.15 -3.06 -18.50
N SER A 690 -15.02 -2.00 -17.70
CA SER A 690 -15.56 -0.68 -18.03
C SER A 690 -14.53 0.28 -18.63
N ASP A 691 -13.24 -0.03 -18.55
CA ASP A 691 -12.13 0.80 -19.03
C ASP A 691 -11.85 0.62 -20.54
N GLY A 692 -12.23 -0.51 -21.12
CA GLY A 692 -12.09 -0.77 -22.56
C GLY A 692 -10.63 -0.88 -23.03
N ASP A 693 -9.71 -1.17 -22.12
CA ASP A 693 -8.28 -1.39 -22.37
C ASP A 693 -7.99 -2.67 -23.21
N GLY A 694 -9.02 -3.51 -23.38
CA GLY A 694 -8.98 -4.77 -24.12
C GLY A 694 -8.50 -5.97 -23.29
N LEU A 695 -8.33 -5.82 -21.98
CA LEU A 695 -7.86 -6.85 -21.05
C LEU A 695 -8.77 -6.90 -19.81
N CYS A 696 -8.97 -8.08 -19.27
CA CYS A 696 -9.62 -8.27 -17.98
C CYS A 696 -8.54 -8.66 -16.98
N ASP A 697 -8.54 -8.02 -15.82
CA ASP A 697 -7.60 -8.26 -14.72
C ASP A 697 -7.39 -9.75 -14.47
N PHE A 698 -8.50 -10.50 -14.44
CA PHE A 698 -8.48 -11.95 -14.40
C PHE A 698 -9.75 -12.58 -14.99
N LYS A 699 -9.61 -13.83 -15.45
CA LYS A 699 -10.74 -14.72 -15.76
C LYS A 699 -10.61 -16.01 -14.98
N LEU A 700 -11.73 -16.47 -14.43
CA LEU A 700 -11.82 -17.75 -13.73
C LEU A 700 -12.21 -18.85 -14.73
N ASP A 701 -11.52 -19.98 -14.69
CA ASP A 701 -11.94 -21.18 -15.41
C ASP A 701 -13.04 -21.95 -14.65
N SER A 702 -13.48 -23.09 -15.20
CA SER A 702 -14.53 -23.91 -14.59
C SER A 702 -14.15 -24.50 -13.23
N ASP A 703 -12.85 -24.57 -12.92
CA ASP A 703 -12.31 -25.08 -11.66
C ASP A 703 -12.03 -23.91 -10.67
N GLY A 704 -12.35 -22.67 -11.04
CA GLY A 704 -12.15 -21.47 -10.23
C GLY A 704 -10.70 -20.97 -10.21
N VAL A 705 -9.86 -21.42 -11.15
CA VAL A 705 -8.46 -20.98 -11.27
C VAL A 705 -8.41 -19.69 -12.08
N ALA A 706 -7.72 -18.68 -11.54
CA ALA A 706 -7.55 -17.39 -12.20
C ALA A 706 -6.42 -17.44 -13.25
N THR A 707 -6.70 -16.89 -14.43
CA THR A 707 -5.69 -16.43 -15.39
C THR A 707 -5.74 -14.91 -15.41
N TYR A 708 -4.59 -14.24 -15.32
CA TYR A 708 -4.48 -12.78 -15.26
C TYR A 708 -4.20 -12.17 -16.65
N ASP A 709 -4.51 -10.88 -16.82
CA ASP A 709 -4.28 -10.07 -18.04
C ASP A 709 -4.83 -10.74 -19.30
N VAL A 710 -6.10 -11.15 -19.24
CA VAL A 710 -6.73 -11.95 -20.30
C VAL A 710 -7.49 -11.04 -21.27
N PRO A 711 -7.32 -11.20 -22.60
CA PRO A 711 -8.09 -10.43 -23.57
C PRO A 711 -9.60 -10.48 -23.31
N CYS A 712 -10.22 -9.30 -23.27
CA CYS A 712 -11.67 -9.16 -23.13
C CYS A 712 -12.21 -7.92 -23.84
N GLU A 713 -13.49 -7.96 -24.18
CA GLU A 713 -14.14 -6.84 -24.85
C GLU A 713 -14.66 -5.83 -23.82
N ALA A 714 -14.80 -4.57 -24.22
CA ALA A 714 -15.43 -3.56 -23.38
C ALA A 714 -16.86 -3.99 -23.00
N ASN A 715 -17.22 -3.78 -21.74
CA ASN A 715 -18.44 -4.22 -21.06
C ASN A 715 -18.59 -5.75 -20.90
N GLU A 716 -17.52 -6.53 -21.06
CA GLU A 716 -17.56 -7.96 -20.76
C GLU A 716 -17.60 -8.21 -19.24
N VAL A 717 -18.55 -9.03 -18.78
CA VAL A 717 -18.61 -9.48 -17.38
C VAL A 717 -17.53 -10.52 -17.12
N TYR A 718 -16.75 -10.34 -16.07
CA TYR A 718 -15.67 -11.24 -15.68
C TYR A 718 -15.60 -11.46 -14.17
N GLY A 719 -14.80 -12.44 -13.75
CA GLY A 719 -14.48 -12.67 -12.34
C GLY A 719 -15.62 -13.13 -11.43
N MET A 720 -16.76 -13.59 -11.99
CA MET A 720 -17.92 -14.04 -11.21
C MET A 720 -17.56 -15.18 -10.25
N THR A 721 -17.80 -14.97 -8.96
CA THR A 721 -17.45 -15.89 -7.86
C THR A 721 -18.55 -15.93 -6.80
N GLU A 722 -18.69 -17.07 -6.12
CA GLU A 722 -19.60 -17.25 -4.96
C GLU A 722 -19.00 -16.76 -3.64
N TYR A 723 -17.73 -16.34 -3.67
CA TYR A 723 -16.96 -15.86 -2.52
C TYR A 723 -16.85 -14.33 -2.55
N LEU A 724 -16.51 -13.72 -1.42
CA LEU A 724 -15.99 -12.35 -1.42
C LEU A 724 -14.79 -12.29 -2.40
N PRO A 725 -14.75 -11.36 -3.38
CA PRO A 725 -13.74 -11.40 -4.44
C PRO A 725 -12.29 -11.44 -3.94
N TRP A 726 -11.99 -10.69 -2.87
CA TRP A 726 -10.67 -10.64 -2.25
C TRP A 726 -10.35 -11.87 -1.37
N ARG A 727 -11.36 -12.68 -1.01
CA ARG A 727 -11.26 -13.94 -0.24
C ARG A 727 -11.46 -15.19 -1.10
N ALA A 728 -11.59 -15.03 -2.43
CA ALA A 728 -11.89 -16.15 -3.31
C ALA A 728 -10.73 -17.17 -3.35
N PRO A 729 -10.97 -18.45 -3.70
CA PRO A 729 -9.93 -19.49 -3.68
C PRO A 729 -8.66 -19.15 -4.46
N HIS A 730 -8.77 -18.40 -5.56
CA HIS A 730 -7.61 -17.98 -6.35
C HIS A 730 -6.73 -16.94 -5.60
N LYS A 731 -7.33 -16.07 -4.76
CA LYS A 731 -6.60 -15.15 -3.88
C LYS A 731 -5.92 -15.88 -2.73
N GLU A 732 -6.56 -16.91 -2.18
CA GLU A 732 -5.93 -17.79 -1.19
C GLU A 732 -4.70 -18.49 -1.81
N LEU A 733 -4.78 -18.96 -3.06
CA LEU A 733 -3.63 -19.55 -3.76
C LEU A 733 -2.52 -18.54 -4.05
N SER A 734 -2.86 -17.33 -4.50
CA SER A 734 -1.87 -16.30 -4.84
C SER A 734 -1.14 -15.74 -3.61
N THR A 735 -1.76 -15.88 -2.44
CA THR A 735 -1.19 -15.54 -1.11
C THR A 735 -0.55 -16.75 -0.41
N LEU A 736 -0.32 -17.87 -1.11
CA LEU A 736 0.28 -19.11 -0.57
C LEU A 736 -0.54 -19.80 0.55
N SER A 737 -1.86 -19.57 0.56
CA SER A 737 -2.83 -19.95 1.60
C SER A 737 -2.55 -19.35 2.98
N LEU A 738 -2.07 -18.10 3.02
CA LEU A 738 -1.83 -17.36 4.25
C LEU A 738 -2.96 -16.38 4.59
N LEU A 739 -3.85 -16.09 3.63
CA LEU A 739 -4.83 -15.02 3.76
C LEU A 739 -5.89 -15.37 4.82
N THR A 740 -6.46 -16.58 4.79
CA THR A 740 -7.49 -16.98 5.77
C THR A 740 -6.98 -16.94 7.21
N ASP A 741 -5.74 -17.40 7.45
CA ASP A 741 -5.12 -17.36 8.77
C ASP A 741 -4.81 -15.91 9.21
N ASN A 742 -4.42 -15.03 8.28
CA ASN A 742 -4.18 -13.61 8.55
C ASN A 742 -5.48 -12.86 8.88
N VAL A 743 -6.57 -13.12 8.14
CA VAL A 743 -7.88 -12.50 8.38
C VAL A 743 -8.43 -12.86 9.76
N GLY A 744 -8.19 -14.10 10.21
CA GLY A 744 -8.64 -14.61 11.51
C GLY A 744 -9.95 -15.41 11.47
N ASN A 745 -10.57 -15.55 10.29
CA ASN A 745 -11.78 -16.37 10.11
C ASN A 745 -11.81 -17.06 8.74
N SER A 746 -12.59 -18.13 8.61
CA SER A 746 -12.79 -18.89 7.37
C SER A 746 -14.06 -18.53 6.58
N ASN A 747 -14.77 -17.46 6.96
CA ASN A 747 -16.04 -17.05 6.32
C ASN A 747 -15.76 -16.29 5.01
N THR A 748 -15.63 -17.04 3.92
CA THR A 748 -15.31 -16.51 2.58
C THR A 748 -16.54 -16.41 1.67
N VAL A 749 -17.58 -17.20 1.94
CA VAL A 749 -18.72 -17.41 1.03
C VAL A 749 -19.65 -16.19 1.11
N TRP A 750 -19.85 -15.53 -0.02
CA TRP A 750 -20.81 -14.43 -0.17
C TRP A 750 -22.18 -14.93 -0.66
N ALA A 751 -22.21 -16.02 -1.42
CA ALA A 751 -23.45 -16.62 -1.86
C ALA A 751 -24.36 -16.98 -0.67
N GLY A 752 -25.65 -16.65 -0.78
CA GLY A 752 -26.65 -16.81 0.27
C GLY A 752 -26.77 -15.61 1.22
N THR A 753 -26.02 -14.52 1.02
CA THR A 753 -26.27 -13.29 1.79
C THR A 753 -27.58 -12.62 1.37
N ILE A 754 -28.33 -12.13 2.34
CA ILE A 754 -29.61 -11.41 2.15
C ILE A 754 -29.45 -10.14 1.28
N GLY A 755 -30.39 -9.91 0.36
CA GLY A 755 -30.61 -8.63 -0.33
C GLY A 755 -31.69 -7.76 0.34
N GLY A 756 -32.85 -8.34 0.65
CA GLY A 756 -33.94 -7.67 1.37
C GLY A 756 -34.94 -8.61 2.08
N ILE A 757 -34.88 -9.91 1.79
CA ILE A 757 -35.81 -10.93 2.31
C ILE A 757 -35.03 -12.07 2.95
N ALA A 758 -35.40 -12.44 4.18
CA ALA A 758 -34.84 -13.58 4.88
C ALA A 758 -35.82 -14.16 5.89
N ASP A 759 -35.66 -15.44 6.21
CA ASP A 759 -36.47 -16.10 7.24
C ASP A 759 -36.34 -15.36 8.58
N ALA A 760 -37.48 -14.95 9.15
CA ALA A 760 -37.50 -14.23 10.42
C ALA A 760 -37.25 -15.15 11.63
N ASP A 761 -37.50 -16.45 11.51
CA ASP A 761 -37.36 -17.41 12.60
C ASP A 761 -35.97 -18.07 12.62
N ASP A 762 -35.26 -18.08 11.49
CA ASP A 762 -33.95 -18.72 11.32
C ASP A 762 -32.80 -17.70 11.10
N PRO A 763 -31.56 -18.02 11.52
CA PRO A 763 -30.38 -17.22 11.19
C PRO A 763 -30.13 -17.12 9.68
N PHE A 764 -29.60 -15.98 9.24
CA PHE A 764 -29.22 -15.76 7.85
C PHE A 764 -27.91 -14.97 7.73
N SER A 765 -27.23 -15.12 6.58
CA SER A 765 -25.96 -14.47 6.28
C SER A 765 -26.17 -13.05 5.76
N VAL A 766 -25.33 -12.11 6.21
CA VAL A 766 -25.36 -10.70 5.80
C VAL A 766 -23.99 -10.30 5.27
N ASN A 767 -23.98 -9.60 4.13
CA ASN A 767 -22.79 -8.97 3.58
C ASN A 767 -22.55 -7.62 4.26
N LEU A 768 -21.46 -7.50 5.01
CA LEU A 768 -21.10 -6.28 5.73
C LEU A 768 -20.21 -5.39 4.84
N ALA A 769 -20.83 -4.73 3.85
CA ALA A 769 -20.19 -3.84 2.88
C ALA A 769 -19.01 -4.47 2.11
N GLY A 770 -19.03 -5.81 1.92
CA GLY A 770 -17.97 -6.55 1.23
C GLY A 770 -16.67 -6.69 2.02
N TYR A 771 -16.65 -6.32 3.30
CA TYR A 771 -15.48 -6.52 4.18
C TYR A 771 -15.55 -7.84 4.93
N SER A 772 -16.75 -8.29 5.30
CA SER A 772 -16.93 -9.57 5.98
C SER A 772 -18.34 -10.11 5.72
N VAL A 773 -18.52 -11.39 5.97
CA VAL A 773 -19.83 -12.06 5.98
C VAL A 773 -20.05 -12.63 7.37
N ALA A 774 -21.20 -12.31 7.95
CA ALA A 774 -21.59 -12.76 9.28
C ALA A 774 -23.02 -13.29 9.28
N GLU A 775 -23.26 -14.25 10.16
CA GLU A 775 -24.59 -14.83 10.39
C GLU A 775 -25.30 -14.07 11.53
N THR A 776 -26.60 -13.82 11.37
CA THR A 776 -27.39 -13.15 12.40
C THR A 776 -27.68 -14.04 13.60
N VAL A 777 -27.83 -13.42 14.77
CA VAL A 777 -28.37 -14.07 15.97
C VAL A 777 -29.83 -13.61 16.14
N VAL A 778 -30.76 -14.57 16.09
CA VAL A 778 -32.19 -14.32 16.29
C VAL A 778 -32.46 -13.87 17.74
N GLY A 779 -33.15 -12.75 17.86
CA GLY A 779 -33.45 -12.04 19.10
C GLY A 779 -34.90 -12.25 19.58
N GLU A 780 -35.47 -11.20 20.17
CA GLU A 780 -36.85 -11.20 20.68
C GLU A 780 -37.83 -10.57 19.67
N GLU A 781 -39.12 -10.87 19.83
CA GLU A 781 -40.19 -10.19 19.10
C GLU A 781 -40.32 -8.74 19.59
N VAL A 782 -40.24 -7.79 18.67
CA VAL A 782 -40.30 -6.35 18.91
C VAL A 782 -41.39 -5.73 18.06
N THR A 783 -42.03 -4.66 18.56
CA THR A 783 -43.01 -3.90 17.76
C THR A 783 -42.38 -2.59 17.31
N TYR A 784 -42.24 -2.40 16.00
CA TYR A 784 -41.74 -1.15 15.40
C TYR A 784 -42.78 -0.56 14.46
N LYS A 785 -43.08 0.75 14.59
CA LYS A 785 -44.16 1.43 13.84
C LYS A 785 -45.49 0.64 13.80
N GLU A 786 -45.84 -0.01 14.93
CA GLU A 786 -47.02 -0.88 15.09
C GLU A 786 -47.01 -2.20 14.29
N ILE A 787 -45.86 -2.59 13.72
CA ILE A 787 -45.64 -3.86 13.03
C ILE A 787 -44.85 -4.80 13.97
N PRO A 788 -45.33 -6.03 14.24
CA PRO A 788 -44.56 -7.04 14.96
C PRO A 788 -43.43 -7.56 14.08
N MET A 789 -42.21 -7.59 14.59
CA MET A 789 -41.00 -8.01 13.88
C MET A 789 -40.12 -8.84 14.82
N ILE A 790 -39.23 -9.65 14.25
CA ILE A 790 -38.19 -10.37 14.99
C ILE A 790 -36.88 -9.60 14.82
N GLU A 791 -36.19 -9.34 15.93
CA GLU A 791 -34.89 -8.66 15.94
C GLU A 791 -33.78 -9.66 15.59
N HIS A 792 -32.84 -9.26 14.74
CA HIS A 792 -31.66 -10.02 14.35
C HIS A 792 -30.42 -9.15 14.59
N LYS A 793 -29.45 -9.69 15.32
CA LYS A 793 -28.23 -8.95 15.69
C LYS A 793 -26.98 -9.59 15.13
N ILE A 794 -26.04 -8.76 14.68
CA ILE A 794 -24.68 -9.14 14.35
C ILE A 794 -23.75 -8.30 15.21
N SER A 795 -22.82 -8.98 15.89
CA SER A 795 -21.69 -8.37 16.58
C SER A 795 -20.44 -9.06 16.05
N LEU A 796 -19.71 -8.37 15.19
CA LEU A 796 -18.52 -8.88 14.52
C LEU A 796 -17.28 -8.52 15.33
N ASP A 797 -16.54 -9.52 15.80
CA ASP A 797 -15.27 -9.29 16.51
C ASP A 797 -14.20 -8.78 15.53
N PRO A 798 -13.67 -7.55 15.71
CA PRO A 798 -12.62 -7.03 14.85
C PRO A 798 -11.33 -7.88 14.92
N ALA A 799 -11.07 -8.59 16.02
CA ALA A 799 -9.88 -9.45 16.16
C ALA A 799 -9.83 -10.60 15.15
N GLU A 800 -10.99 -11.06 14.68
CA GLU A 800 -11.14 -12.15 13.72
C GLU A 800 -11.43 -11.63 12.30
N ASN A 801 -11.27 -10.34 12.04
CA ASN A 801 -11.64 -9.69 10.77
C ASN A 801 -10.59 -8.65 10.34
N GLN A 802 -9.35 -9.09 10.17
CA GLN A 802 -8.31 -8.26 9.57
C GLN A 802 -8.56 -8.10 8.06
N ILE A 803 -8.70 -6.87 7.59
CA ILE A 803 -9.10 -6.56 6.20
C ILE A 803 -7.96 -6.04 5.34
N GLN A 804 -6.72 -6.18 5.81
CA GLN A 804 -5.54 -5.66 5.11
C GLN A 804 -5.43 -6.18 3.67
N GLY A 805 -5.74 -7.46 3.44
CA GLY A 805 -5.61 -8.06 2.11
C GLY A 805 -6.59 -7.46 1.10
N LYS A 806 -7.75 -6.97 1.57
CA LYS A 806 -8.69 -6.21 0.75
C LYS A 806 -8.12 -4.84 0.38
N LEU A 807 -7.52 -4.14 1.35
CA LEU A 807 -7.06 -2.76 1.17
C LEU A 807 -5.72 -2.66 0.44
N ILE A 808 -4.84 -3.66 0.58
CA ILE A 808 -3.56 -3.73 -0.14
C ILE A 808 -3.79 -4.22 -1.58
N GLY A 809 -4.57 -5.29 -1.75
CA GLY A 809 -4.99 -5.77 -3.07
C GLY A 809 -3.86 -6.19 -4.02
N SER A 810 -2.65 -6.48 -3.54
CA SER A 810 -1.48 -6.76 -4.38
C SER A 810 -1.59 -8.07 -5.17
N GLY A 811 -2.47 -8.98 -4.74
CA GLY A 811 -2.60 -10.31 -5.34
C GLY A 811 -1.43 -11.24 -5.03
N THR A 812 -0.55 -10.88 -4.10
CA THR A 812 0.62 -11.67 -3.68
C THR A 812 0.58 -11.94 -2.17
N TYR A 813 1.54 -12.69 -1.64
CA TYR A 813 1.66 -12.94 -0.19
C TYR A 813 1.81 -11.66 0.67
N VAL A 814 2.08 -10.49 0.06
CA VAL A 814 2.10 -9.19 0.76
C VAL A 814 0.73 -8.88 1.39
N ASP A 815 -0.37 -9.33 0.77
CA ASP A 815 -1.73 -9.18 1.30
C ASP A 815 -1.93 -9.92 2.64
N ALA A 816 -1.09 -10.92 2.91
CA ALA A 816 -1.07 -11.69 4.15
C ALA A 816 0.17 -11.40 5.02
N MET A 817 0.95 -10.35 4.71
CA MET A 817 2.16 -10.02 5.47
C MET A 817 1.79 -9.42 6.84
N PRO A 818 2.37 -9.91 7.95
CA PRO A 818 2.09 -9.41 9.28
C PRO A 818 2.28 -7.90 9.49
N GLY A 819 1.18 -7.18 9.71
CA GLY A 819 1.20 -5.74 9.99
C GLY A 819 1.63 -4.88 8.79
N ALA A 820 1.50 -5.39 7.55
CA ALA A 820 1.63 -4.56 6.36
C ALA A 820 0.59 -3.44 6.35
N LEU A 821 -0.64 -3.73 6.75
CA LEU A 821 -1.67 -2.72 7.03
C LEU A 821 -2.57 -3.25 8.15
N PRO A 822 -2.28 -3.00 9.43
CA PRO A 822 -2.98 -3.64 10.55
C PRO A 822 -4.35 -2.97 10.82
N VAL A 823 -5.26 -3.09 9.84
CA VAL A 823 -6.63 -2.61 9.87
C VAL A 823 -7.58 -3.77 10.12
N TYR A 824 -8.43 -3.61 11.12
CA TYR A 824 -9.40 -4.58 11.58
C TYR A 824 -10.81 -4.02 11.45
N PHE A 825 -11.74 -4.86 11.01
CA PHE A 825 -13.12 -4.47 10.73
C PHE A 825 -14.06 -5.02 11.79
N GLY A 826 -14.67 -4.14 12.57
CA GLY A 826 -15.77 -4.46 13.48
C GLY A 826 -17.10 -3.97 12.92
N SER A 827 -18.18 -4.65 13.24
CA SER A 827 -19.52 -4.23 12.80
C SER A 827 -20.59 -4.65 13.81
N GLU A 828 -21.50 -3.73 14.10
CA GLU A 828 -22.69 -3.97 14.90
C GLU A 828 -23.92 -3.69 14.02
N VAL A 829 -24.74 -4.71 13.75
CA VAL A 829 -25.93 -4.58 12.90
C VAL A 829 -27.15 -5.07 13.65
N ASP A 830 -28.22 -4.27 13.60
CA ASP A 830 -29.57 -4.59 14.07
C ASP A 830 -30.52 -4.59 12.86
N ILE A 831 -31.09 -5.74 12.56
CA ILE A 831 -32.06 -5.95 11.47
C ILE A 831 -33.38 -6.39 12.11
N LYS A 832 -34.51 -5.84 11.66
CA LYS A 832 -35.83 -6.32 12.09
C LYS A 832 -36.60 -6.84 10.91
N VAL A 833 -37.01 -8.10 11.01
CA VAL A 833 -37.65 -8.85 9.93
C VAL A 833 -39.10 -9.12 10.31
N GLU A 834 -40.02 -8.89 9.39
CA GLU A 834 -41.43 -9.17 9.60
C GLU A 834 -41.73 -10.66 9.33
N PRO A 835 -42.33 -11.41 10.28
CA PRO A 835 -42.37 -12.88 10.25
C PRO A 835 -43.34 -13.50 9.23
N VAL A 836 -44.20 -12.72 8.59
CA VAL A 836 -45.19 -13.23 7.62
C VAL A 836 -44.66 -13.13 6.19
N THR A 837 -44.02 -11.99 5.89
CA THR A 837 -43.47 -11.66 4.57
C THR A 837 -41.98 -11.91 4.47
N ASN A 838 -41.30 -12.13 5.60
CA ASN A 838 -39.86 -12.31 5.69
C ASN A 838 -39.06 -11.11 5.15
N VAL A 839 -39.70 -9.93 5.04
CA VAL A 839 -39.05 -8.70 4.57
C VAL A 839 -38.33 -8.03 5.74
N ALA A 840 -37.07 -7.66 5.53
CA ALA A 840 -36.33 -6.80 6.44
C ALA A 840 -36.82 -5.35 6.31
N MET A 841 -37.44 -4.82 7.37
CA MET A 841 -38.10 -3.49 7.35
C MET A 841 -37.36 -2.44 8.18
N TYR A 842 -36.29 -2.84 8.84
CA TYR A 842 -35.41 -2.00 9.62
C TYR A 842 -34.00 -2.56 9.54
N GLY A 843 -33.02 -1.70 9.28
CA GLY A 843 -31.61 -2.03 9.30
C GLY A 843 -30.83 -0.86 9.87
N LYS A 844 -30.15 -1.07 11.00
CA LYS A 844 -29.18 -0.12 11.55
C LYS A 844 -27.83 -0.82 11.63
N GLY A 845 -26.82 -0.25 10.98
CA GLY A 845 -25.47 -0.79 10.97
C GLY A 845 -24.46 0.26 11.41
N ILE A 846 -23.52 -0.13 12.27
CA ILE A 846 -22.35 0.65 12.63
C ILE A 846 -21.13 -0.20 12.28
N SER A 847 -20.43 0.19 11.22
CA SER A 847 -19.17 -0.43 10.82
C SER A 847 -18.01 0.43 11.31
N THR A 848 -17.05 -0.17 12.02
CA THR A 848 -15.91 0.54 12.62
C THR A 848 -14.60 -0.07 12.15
N PHE A 849 -13.71 0.79 11.68
CA PHE A 849 -12.35 0.42 11.27
C PHE A 849 -11.40 0.73 12.42
N TYR A 850 -10.65 -0.27 12.86
CA TYR A 850 -9.64 -0.14 13.90
C TYR A 850 -8.24 -0.26 13.29
N PHE A 851 -7.33 0.61 13.70
CA PHE A 851 -5.93 0.55 13.32
C PHE A 851 -5.04 0.26 14.54
N ASP A 852 -4.05 -0.61 14.38
CA ASP A 852 -3.02 -0.89 15.39
C ASP A 852 -1.72 -0.13 15.11
N TYR A 853 -1.44 0.85 15.97
CA TYR A 853 -0.30 1.76 15.87
C TYR A 853 1.04 1.15 16.31
N ARG A 854 1.08 -0.10 16.75
CA ARG A 854 2.36 -0.78 17.06
C ARG A 854 3.20 -1.05 15.80
N GLY A 855 2.57 -1.05 14.63
CA GLY A 855 3.24 -1.17 13.33
C GLY A 855 3.50 -2.62 12.90
N PRO A 856 4.31 -2.80 11.84
CA PRO A 856 4.57 -4.11 11.22
C PRO A 856 5.07 -5.17 12.20
N GLY A 857 4.63 -6.41 12.01
CA GLY A 857 4.96 -7.56 12.89
C GLY A 857 4.09 -7.69 14.16
N SER A 858 3.22 -6.74 14.46
CA SER A 858 2.26 -6.85 15.58
C SER A 858 0.95 -7.51 15.13
N LEU A 859 0.71 -8.74 15.58
CA LEU A 859 -0.42 -9.59 15.13
C LEU A 859 -1.51 -9.82 16.20
N ASN A 860 -1.35 -9.27 17.40
CA ASN A 860 -2.24 -9.53 18.53
C ASN A 860 -2.85 -8.21 19.06
N PRO A 861 -3.78 -7.59 18.31
CA PRO A 861 -4.33 -6.28 18.67
C PRO A 861 -5.00 -6.33 20.05
N ASP A 862 -4.84 -5.24 20.82
CA ASP A 862 -5.57 -5.03 22.06
C ASP A 862 -6.51 -3.83 21.88
N PHE A 863 -7.76 -4.11 21.57
CA PHE A 863 -8.80 -3.11 21.32
C PHE A 863 -9.17 -2.28 22.57
N GLY A 864 -8.69 -2.68 23.76
CA GLY A 864 -8.83 -1.90 24.99
C GLY A 864 -7.61 -1.01 25.30
N ALA A 865 -6.52 -1.14 24.55
CA ALA A 865 -5.28 -0.40 24.77
C ALA A 865 -5.24 0.94 24.04
N GLU A 866 -4.28 1.78 24.40
CA GLU A 866 -3.99 3.04 23.69
C GLU A 866 -3.38 2.80 22.29
N THR A 867 -2.93 1.58 22.00
CA THR A 867 -2.25 1.24 20.74
C THR A 867 -3.19 0.90 19.59
N THR A 868 -4.45 0.54 19.87
CA THR A 868 -5.44 0.21 18.84
C THR A 868 -6.60 1.18 18.95
N LYS A 869 -6.88 1.95 17.90
CA LYS A 869 -7.92 2.99 17.90
C LYS A 869 -8.83 2.87 16.69
N SER A 870 -10.07 3.30 16.83
CA SER A 870 -10.94 3.48 15.66
C SER A 870 -10.43 4.65 14.81
N VAL A 871 -10.44 4.49 13.49
CA VAL A 871 -10.00 5.51 12.52
C VAL A 871 -11.18 6.03 11.69
N PHE A 872 -12.09 5.15 11.30
CA PHE A 872 -13.29 5.46 10.53
C PHE A 872 -14.50 4.72 11.09
N GLU A 873 -15.66 5.34 10.98
CA GLU A 873 -16.95 4.71 11.27
C GLU A 873 -17.97 5.04 10.17
N ILE A 874 -18.76 4.04 9.79
CA ILE A 874 -19.85 4.16 8.82
C ILE A 874 -21.14 3.78 9.52
N HIS A 875 -22.09 4.71 9.52
CA HIS A 875 -23.40 4.54 10.09
C HIS A 875 -24.40 4.47 8.94
N THR A 876 -25.02 3.31 8.78
CA THR A 876 -26.08 3.06 7.81
C THR A 876 -27.39 2.88 8.53
N PHE A 877 -28.43 3.52 8.01
CA PHE A 877 -29.77 3.41 8.56
C PHE A 877 -30.80 3.29 7.45
N SER A 878 -31.64 2.27 7.55
CA SER A 878 -32.78 2.04 6.67
C SER A 878 -33.98 1.66 7.52
N GLU A 879 -35.13 2.22 7.21
CA GLU A 879 -36.39 1.85 7.81
C GLU A 879 -37.54 2.00 6.83
N ILE A 880 -38.61 1.24 7.08
CA ILE A 880 -39.88 1.45 6.41
C ILE A 880 -40.43 2.85 6.71
N SER A 881 -40.87 3.57 5.67
CA SER A 881 -41.48 4.89 5.83
C SER A 881 -42.79 4.81 6.63
N ASP A 882 -43.22 5.92 7.25
CA ASP A 882 -44.48 5.93 8.01
C ASP A 882 -45.71 5.65 7.13
N ASP A 883 -45.66 6.07 5.88
CA ASP A 883 -46.73 5.84 4.91
C ASP A 883 -46.76 4.38 4.44
N ASP A 884 -45.59 3.79 4.17
CA ASP A 884 -45.49 2.39 3.77
C ASP A 884 -45.82 1.45 4.92
N ALA A 885 -45.40 1.77 6.15
CA ALA A 885 -45.76 1.01 7.34
C ALA A 885 -47.28 1.02 7.56
N ARG A 886 -47.94 2.17 7.34
CA ARG A 886 -49.40 2.30 7.40
C ARG A 886 -50.09 1.46 6.32
N VAL A 887 -49.57 1.47 5.08
CA VAL A 887 -50.10 0.68 3.97
C VAL A 887 -49.91 -0.82 4.24
N PHE A 888 -48.71 -1.24 4.66
CA PHE A 888 -48.39 -2.61 5.01
C PHE A 888 -49.29 -3.13 6.13
N LYS A 889 -49.47 -2.34 7.19
CA LYS A 889 -50.39 -2.67 8.28
C LYS A 889 -51.82 -2.89 7.79
N GLY A 890 -52.32 -2.00 6.93
CA GLY A 890 -53.66 -2.11 6.35
C GLY A 890 -53.82 -3.31 5.43
N LYS A 891 -52.80 -3.65 4.64
CA LYS A 891 -52.83 -4.78 3.69
C LYS A 891 -52.58 -6.14 4.37
N VAL A 892 -51.69 -6.22 5.35
CA VAL A 892 -51.24 -7.51 5.89
C VAL A 892 -51.75 -7.71 7.32
N LEU A 893 -51.37 -6.83 8.25
CA LEU A 893 -51.61 -7.05 9.68
C LEU A 893 -53.08 -6.93 10.12
N ASP A 894 -53.83 -5.97 9.58
CA ASP A 894 -55.24 -5.75 9.93
C ASP A 894 -56.14 -6.93 9.49
N HIS A 895 -55.62 -7.78 8.59
CA HIS A 895 -56.24 -9.02 8.14
C HIS A 895 -55.91 -10.24 9.02
N MET A 896 -54.99 -10.13 9.98
CA MET A 896 -54.48 -11.22 10.83
C MET A 896 -54.97 -11.20 12.29
N GLY A 897 -55.82 -10.24 12.68
CA GLY A 897 -56.31 -10.12 14.06
C GLY A 897 -57.24 -11.26 14.53
N PRO A 898 -57.50 -11.44 15.85
CA PRO A 898 -58.20 -12.60 16.44
C PRO A 898 -59.64 -12.82 15.95
N PHE A 899 -60.21 -11.82 15.28
CA PHE A 899 -61.53 -11.88 14.69
C PHE A 899 -61.50 -11.99 13.16
N PHE A 900 -60.43 -11.64 12.44
CA PHE A 900 -60.33 -11.80 10.96
C PHE A 900 -61.50 -11.16 10.16
N TRP A 901 -62.17 -10.12 10.70
CA TRP A 901 -63.23 -9.34 10.03
C TRP A 901 -63.27 -7.86 10.46
N THR A 902 -62.19 -7.36 11.07
CA THR A 902 -62.10 -5.96 11.50
C THR A 902 -62.04 -5.00 10.31
N ASP A 903 -61.51 -5.44 9.17
CA ASP A 903 -61.59 -4.76 7.88
C ASP A 903 -62.07 -5.73 6.77
N PHE A 904 -63.01 -5.29 5.93
CA PHE A 904 -63.65 -6.09 4.86
C PHE A 904 -62.87 -6.03 3.54
N GLY A 905 -61.55 -6.14 3.63
CA GLY A 905 -60.65 -6.03 2.48
C GLY A 905 -60.24 -4.59 2.16
N GLY A 906 -60.19 -3.70 3.16
CA GLY A 906 -59.65 -2.35 3.01
C GLY A 906 -60.53 -1.38 2.22
N SER A 907 -60.02 -0.16 2.01
CA SER A 907 -60.57 0.79 1.03
C SER A 907 -59.44 1.63 0.43
N GLY A 908 -59.44 1.81 -0.89
CA GLY A 908 -58.37 2.54 -1.59
C GLY A 908 -57.09 1.71 -1.69
N ASP A 909 -55.94 2.26 -1.30
CA ASP A 909 -54.62 1.63 -1.46
C ASP A 909 -54.35 0.44 -0.50
N THR A 910 -55.37 -0.01 0.24
CA THR A 910 -55.31 -1.13 1.20
C THR A 910 -56.14 -2.35 0.74
N GLU A 911 -56.61 -2.37 -0.50
CA GLU A 911 -57.52 -3.41 -0.99
C GLU A 911 -56.81 -4.74 -1.34
N LEU A 912 -57.30 -5.85 -0.75
CA LEU A 912 -56.94 -7.23 -1.11
C LEU A 912 -58.20 -8.02 -1.50
N GLU A 913 -58.42 -8.16 -2.81
CA GLU A 913 -59.54 -8.89 -3.43
C GLU A 913 -59.71 -10.36 -2.94
N PRO A 914 -58.65 -11.17 -2.72
CA PRO A 914 -58.78 -12.58 -2.32
C PRO A 914 -59.35 -12.78 -0.90
N VAL A 915 -58.94 -11.93 0.05
CA VAL A 915 -59.27 -12.09 1.48
C VAL A 915 -60.69 -11.60 1.80
N ARG A 916 -61.24 -10.69 0.98
CA ARG A 916 -62.59 -10.13 1.13
C ARG A 916 -63.68 -11.18 1.30
N VAL A 917 -63.62 -12.28 0.53
CA VAL A 917 -64.60 -13.37 0.60
C VAL A 917 -64.52 -14.11 1.94
N ILE A 918 -63.31 -14.35 2.44
CA ILE A 918 -63.04 -15.03 3.71
C ILE A 918 -63.45 -14.16 4.88
N SER A 919 -63.16 -12.85 4.86
CA SER A 919 -63.62 -11.89 5.87
C SER A 919 -65.15 -11.86 5.98
N TYR A 920 -65.88 -11.94 4.85
CA TYR A 920 -67.34 -12.06 4.85
C TYR A 920 -67.83 -13.40 5.43
N VAL A 921 -67.13 -14.50 5.16
CA VAL A 921 -67.46 -15.83 5.71
C VAL A 921 -67.21 -15.86 7.23
N SER A 922 -66.08 -15.35 7.69
CA SER A 922 -65.72 -15.20 9.12
C SER A 922 -66.71 -14.31 9.85
N ALA A 923 -67.05 -13.14 9.31
CA ALA A 923 -68.09 -12.26 9.85
C ALA A 923 -69.46 -12.97 9.90
N ALA A 924 -69.82 -13.71 8.86
CA ALA A 924 -71.06 -14.48 8.84
C ALA A 924 -71.08 -15.63 9.86
N MET A 925 -69.92 -16.27 10.13
CA MET A 925 -69.79 -17.31 11.16
C MET A 925 -69.91 -16.74 12.58
N TYR A 926 -69.31 -15.57 12.86
CA TYR A 926 -69.47 -14.88 14.15
C TYR A 926 -70.90 -14.35 14.35
N VAL A 927 -71.46 -13.64 13.36
CA VAL A 927 -72.84 -13.12 13.42
C VAL A 927 -73.86 -14.25 13.47
N GLY A 928 -73.66 -15.30 12.67
CA GLY A 928 -74.48 -16.51 12.67
C GLY A 928 -74.39 -17.28 13.99
N GLY A 929 -73.19 -17.41 14.56
CA GLY A 929 -72.96 -18.03 15.87
C GLY A 929 -73.66 -17.27 17.00
N LEU A 930 -73.49 -15.95 17.07
CA LEU A 930 -74.17 -15.09 18.06
C LEU A 930 -75.69 -15.10 17.90
N ALA A 931 -76.20 -15.09 16.66
CA ALA A 931 -77.63 -15.20 16.39
C ALA A 931 -78.19 -16.57 16.83
N LEU A 932 -77.46 -17.67 16.60
CA LEU A 932 -77.85 -19.01 17.03
C LEU A 932 -77.84 -19.17 18.56
N ILE A 933 -76.86 -18.56 19.25
CA ILE A 933 -76.82 -18.49 20.71
C ILE A 933 -78.03 -17.70 21.23
N ALA A 934 -78.32 -16.52 20.67
CA ALA A 934 -79.44 -15.68 21.09
C ALA A 934 -80.80 -16.36 20.87
N VAL A 935 -80.98 -17.03 19.73
CA VAL A 935 -82.18 -17.82 19.41
C VAL A 935 -82.30 -19.04 20.34
N GLY A 936 -81.20 -19.76 20.56
CA GLY A 936 -81.16 -20.91 21.46
C GLY A 936 -81.47 -20.54 22.92
N ALA A 937 -80.85 -19.48 23.44
CA ALA A 937 -81.08 -18.97 24.80
C ALA A 937 -82.49 -18.43 25.00
N ASN A 938 -83.04 -17.69 24.03
CA ASN A 938 -84.42 -17.19 24.08
C ASN A 938 -85.45 -18.33 24.05
N ASN A 939 -85.18 -19.38 23.26
CA ASN A 939 -86.04 -20.56 23.22
C ASN A 939 -85.95 -21.40 24.50
N LEU A 940 -84.77 -21.52 25.11
CA LEU A 940 -84.61 -22.18 26.42
C LEU A 940 -85.33 -21.41 27.54
N ARG A 941 -85.20 -20.08 27.57
CA ARG A 941 -85.89 -19.22 28.55
C ARG A 941 -87.42 -19.26 28.42
N LYS A 942 -87.95 -19.22 27.20
CA LYS A 942 -89.40 -19.39 26.96
C LYS A 942 -89.91 -20.77 27.39
N MET A 943 -89.07 -21.81 27.36
CA MET A 943 -89.44 -23.13 27.86
C MET A 943 -89.40 -23.19 29.39
N GLU A 944 -88.49 -22.47 30.03
CA GLU A 944 -88.42 -22.32 31.49
C GLU A 944 -89.67 -21.62 32.04
N ASP A 945 -90.14 -20.57 31.37
CA ASP A 945 -91.40 -19.87 31.69
C ASP A 945 -92.66 -20.77 31.49
N VAL A 946 -92.62 -21.71 30.53
CA VAL A 946 -93.71 -22.67 30.26
C VAL A 946 -93.69 -23.86 31.23
N VAL A 947 -92.53 -24.24 31.77
CA VAL A 947 -92.41 -25.26 32.82
C VAL A 947 -92.81 -24.66 34.18
N ALA A 948 -92.39 -23.43 34.49
CA ALA A 948 -92.79 -22.71 35.70
C ALA A 948 -94.31 -22.48 35.80
N SER A 949 -94.98 -22.17 34.68
CA SER A 949 -96.44 -22.03 34.64
C SER A 949 -97.24 -23.33 34.72
N LYS A 950 -96.59 -24.50 34.55
CA LYS A 950 -97.21 -25.83 34.74
C LYS A 950 -96.99 -26.43 36.13
N GLU A 951 -96.12 -25.85 36.96
CA GLU A 951 -95.96 -26.22 38.38
C GLU A 951 -96.88 -25.39 39.32
N GLU A 952 -97.55 -24.35 38.82
CA GLU A 952 -98.55 -23.54 39.54
C GLU A 952 -100.03 -23.91 39.25
N GLU A 953 -100.30 -24.95 38.44
CA GLU A 953 -101.60 -25.67 38.35
C GLU A 953 -101.50 -27.04 39.01
#